data_AF-A0A495JE87-F1
#
_entry.id   AF-A0A495JE87-F1
#
_cell.length_a   1.000
_cell.length_b   1.000
_cell.length_c   1.000
_cell.angle_alpha   90.00
_cell.angle_beta   90.00
_cell.angle_gamma   90.00
#
_symmetry.space_group_name_H-M   'P 1'
#
loop_
_entity.id
_entity.type
_entity.pdbx_description
1 polymer ?
#
loop_
_entity_poly.entity_id
_entity_poly.type
_entity_poly.pdbx_seq_one_letter_code
_entity_poly.pdbx_strand_id
1 'polypeptide(L)'
;MELDRRQFIAVGGAVVAAAGLLPGSAAWADSGEERKPGGHDEPKGVWLAGDTHVHDDHSSDGSAPRQLSDQRDPGNLPVSDQIGYAESVGLAFMPLTDHRTFDQHWDPLWTSNRLLLLTGEEANGSPHAVVLGAVDTVVDGANPPGSAPFRHVQQSIWDAHAQDAVWSVAHPDDGEYTTAAGPNENASVQGVDTVEVWNASSDPETEIEYAENRWNHGFRFGAVAASDSHFKELRPASAPGRPTTWVFAAERSVRAILDALKAGRTTVSLSPDGPFVTLEADVDGDGRFEAIGGDEVIVNDRQLSKRAALRVRARSAVGLRVLVYAAPGRSAGPVATFVPTRDDQTYLLPLTLSGDHTWYRVEVRGPGELSGRDADPNLPDQLRGATSPVFVSVKRAAEPAPEIALPRPADADDRASLVLGEQAGFAGFADVAVAGRVRHVVAQVHEDHRTSVVYRRLDGHGDKHADKGLVLSDASGTARAPRVAASGDDVWVVWQDARGQEQPHRPEIYLRHSRNGGKSFDSAVKLSNGQGRAEQPAIALLDDQHPVVAWAQNAGGAFDVYVQVVGVDRTPVNISAAGKVIVAGTPDDARSPIHPASLFPSVAVTRHRGIVVTWQDNRFDPDAGWTGHTPPAGQPAGGGTNPDNWEILAAVRANPSAAWGTPVRVSANDNAADRHPSIAVDRDGVLVVIWETKALSASGANLSLRASRSTDGTTWSVAETVGLDPNAMSQRPRLGVDADGSVRAVWYDSRSTDWRWKIFTARREASGWTPAVQLSTRGNGTWPAIDNGTVVFTSDRAAQRTQRDHTQEIYLIG
;
A
#
# COMPACT_ATOMS: atom_id res chain seq x y z
N MET A 1 30.71 51.06 15.51
CA MET A 1 31.00 51.36 16.92
C MET A 1 30.73 50.08 17.68
N GLU A 2 31.81 49.39 18.03
CA GLU A 2 31.85 48.14 18.80
C GLU A 2 31.51 48.36 20.28
N LEU A 3 31.43 47.23 21.01
CA LEU A 3 31.48 46.97 22.47
C LEU A 3 30.11 46.51 23.04
N ASP A 4 29.97 45.43 23.80
CA ASP A 4 30.92 44.43 24.31
C ASP A 4 30.16 43.17 24.80
N ARG A 5 30.90 42.08 24.93
CA ARG A 5 30.57 40.73 25.37
C ARG A 5 30.60 40.57 26.90
N ARG A 6 29.86 39.54 27.36
CA ARG A 6 30.03 38.69 28.58
C ARG A 6 29.52 39.22 29.93
N GLN A 7 28.57 38.47 30.49
CA GLN A 7 28.83 37.68 31.70
C GLN A 7 27.93 36.43 31.76
N PHE A 8 28.59 35.31 32.08
CA PHE A 8 28.07 33.95 32.31
C PHE A 8 28.15 33.69 33.83
N ILE A 9 27.09 33.19 34.46
CA ILE A 9 27.04 32.25 35.61
C ILE A 9 25.65 31.57 35.49
N ALA A 10 25.49 30.33 34.99
CA ALA A 10 25.76 29.04 35.62
C ALA A 10 24.94 28.76 36.90
N VAL A 11 23.75 28.17 36.76
CA VAL A 11 23.21 27.18 37.71
C VAL A 11 22.62 26.04 36.88
N GLY A 12 23.22 24.86 37.01
CA GLY A 12 22.74 23.61 36.42
C GLY A 12 22.04 22.71 37.43
N GLY A 13 21.50 21.61 36.90
CA GLY A 13 20.96 20.46 37.64
C GLY A 13 19.42 20.43 37.64
N ALA A 14 18.72 19.43 37.11
CA ALA A 14 19.13 18.10 36.71
C ALA A 14 18.22 17.58 35.58
N VAL A 15 18.85 17.03 34.55
CA VAL A 15 18.26 16.09 33.61
C VAL A 15 18.35 14.71 34.28
N VAL A 16 17.21 14.08 34.55
CA VAL A 16 17.17 12.66 34.89
C VAL A 16 16.90 11.91 33.59
N ALA A 17 17.95 11.29 33.07
CA ALA A 17 17.81 10.11 32.23
C ALA A 17 17.39 8.95 33.12
N ALA A 18 16.34 8.23 32.72
CA ALA A 18 16.08 6.88 33.18
C ALA A 18 15.73 6.02 31.97
N ALA A 19 16.76 5.35 31.44
CA ALA A 19 16.59 4.16 30.65
C ALA A 19 16.36 2.98 31.60
N GLY A 20 15.41 2.12 31.25
CA GLY A 20 15.32 0.73 31.73
C GLY A 20 14.22 0.46 32.76
N LEU A 21 13.08 -0.07 32.28
CA LEU A 21 12.49 -1.36 32.66
C LEU A 21 11.15 -1.56 31.92
N LEU A 22 11.11 -2.55 31.02
CA LEU A 22 9.88 -3.21 30.52
C LEU A 22 9.29 -4.11 31.63
N PRO A 23 8.06 -4.66 31.52
CA PRO A 23 6.91 -4.27 30.70
C PRO A 23 5.65 -4.05 31.58
N GLY A 24 4.72 -3.25 31.10
CA GLY A 24 3.37 -3.15 31.65
C GLY A 24 2.45 -2.66 30.55
N SER A 25 1.61 -3.56 30.04
CA SER A 25 0.57 -3.36 29.04
C SER A 25 0.02 -1.93 28.99
N ALA A 26 0.44 -1.16 27.98
CA ALA A 26 -0.21 0.08 27.62
C ALA A 26 -1.47 -0.27 26.81
N ALA A 27 -2.59 0.35 27.18
CA ALA A 27 -3.89 0.12 26.60
C ALA A 27 -3.91 0.44 25.10
N TRP A 28 -4.34 -0.55 24.33
CA TRP A 28 -4.37 -0.66 22.88
C TRP A 28 -5.21 0.44 22.23
N ALA A 29 -4.67 1.07 21.18
CA ALA A 29 -5.49 1.73 20.18
C ALA A 29 -5.98 0.63 19.22
N ASP A 30 -7.28 0.42 19.28
CA ASP A 30 -8.02 -0.73 18.75
C ASP A 30 -8.05 -0.71 17.22
N SER A 31 -7.52 -1.76 16.58
CA SER A 31 -7.27 -1.93 15.13
C SER A 31 -8.53 -2.22 14.30
N GLY A 32 -9.66 -1.60 14.64
CA GLY A 32 -10.91 -1.78 13.90
C GLY A 32 -11.67 -3.08 14.22
N GLU A 33 -11.35 -3.75 15.34
CA GLU A 33 -12.09 -4.93 15.79
C GLU A 33 -13.56 -4.61 16.12
N GLU A 34 -14.38 -5.66 16.14
CA GLU A 34 -15.76 -5.58 16.64
C GLU A 34 -15.78 -5.11 18.09
N ARG A 35 -16.35 -3.92 18.32
CA ARG A 35 -16.40 -3.34 19.66
C ARG A 35 -17.61 -3.84 20.43
N LYS A 36 -17.38 -4.37 21.63
CA LYS A 36 -18.44 -4.73 22.59
C LYS A 36 -18.64 -3.60 23.60
N PRO A 37 -19.89 -3.30 23.99
CA PRO A 37 -20.16 -2.28 25.02
C PRO A 37 -19.47 -2.60 26.36
N GLY A 38 -18.97 -1.57 27.05
CA GLY A 38 -18.33 -1.66 28.36
C GLY A 38 -16.96 -2.35 28.41
N GLY A 39 -16.39 -2.71 27.26
CA GLY A 39 -15.12 -3.44 27.15
C GLY A 39 -13.88 -2.58 26.86
N HIS A 40 -14.05 -1.30 26.51
CA HIS A 40 -12.98 -0.42 26.03
C HIS A 40 -13.02 0.94 26.73
N ASP A 41 -11.87 1.61 26.82
CA ASP A 41 -11.81 3.03 27.20
C ASP A 41 -12.21 3.93 26.01
N GLU A 42 -12.48 5.22 26.27
CA GLU A 42 -12.67 6.22 25.21
C GLU A 42 -11.48 6.21 24.21
N PRO A 43 -11.74 6.36 22.89
CA PRO A 43 -10.68 6.34 21.88
C PRO A 43 -9.60 7.39 22.15
N LYS A 44 -8.34 6.98 22.06
CA LYS A 44 -7.17 7.85 22.21
C LYS A 44 -6.46 7.96 20.86
N GLY A 45 -6.13 9.19 20.48
CA GLY A 45 -5.51 9.47 19.19
C GLY A 45 -5.43 10.97 18.91
N VAL A 46 -5.01 11.29 17.70
CA VAL A 46 -4.83 12.63 17.16
C VAL A 46 -5.58 12.75 15.84
N TRP A 47 -6.26 13.89 15.64
CA TRP A 47 -6.84 14.23 14.35
C TRP A 47 -5.76 14.83 13.45
N LEU A 48 -5.56 14.20 12.29
CA LEU A 48 -4.57 14.60 11.30
C LEU A 48 -5.32 15.02 10.03
N ALA A 49 -5.16 16.28 9.61
CA ALA A 49 -5.69 16.78 8.34
C ALA A 49 -4.84 16.27 7.18
N GLY A 50 -5.48 15.89 6.08
CA GLY A 50 -4.80 15.51 4.86
C GLY A 50 -5.74 15.51 3.67
N ASP A 51 -5.25 14.91 2.60
CA ASP A 51 -5.99 14.62 1.38
C ASP A 51 -5.82 13.14 1.05
N THR A 52 -6.72 12.59 0.25
CA THR A 52 -6.70 11.19 -0.19
C THR A 52 -6.58 11.05 -1.70
N HIS A 53 -6.70 12.13 -2.48
CA HIS A 53 -6.72 12.07 -3.94
C HIS A 53 -6.10 13.35 -4.53
N VAL A 54 -4.87 13.24 -5.02
CA VAL A 54 -4.07 14.37 -5.52
C VAL A 54 -3.22 13.89 -6.69
N HIS A 55 -3.22 14.64 -7.78
CA HIS A 55 -2.47 14.33 -9.00
C HIS A 55 -1.32 15.30 -9.22
N ASP A 56 -0.34 14.87 -10.01
CA ASP A 56 0.72 15.70 -10.57
C ASP A 56 1.06 15.28 -12.00
N ASP A 57 2.06 15.88 -12.63
CA ASP A 57 2.40 15.63 -14.03
C ASP A 57 2.81 14.18 -14.39
N HIS A 58 2.89 13.25 -13.42
CA HIS A 58 2.96 11.81 -13.69
C HIS A 58 1.65 11.27 -14.27
N SER A 59 0.50 11.87 -13.96
CA SER A 59 -0.76 11.70 -14.68
C SER A 59 -0.76 12.47 -16.00
N SER A 60 -1.39 11.91 -17.03
CA SER A 60 -1.56 12.59 -18.31
C SER A 60 -2.30 13.93 -18.16
N ASP A 61 -3.33 13.96 -17.33
CA ASP A 61 -4.15 15.12 -17.02
C ASP A 61 -3.74 15.81 -15.72
N GLY A 62 -2.56 15.52 -15.19
CA GLY A 62 -2.05 16.14 -13.98
C GLY A 62 -1.61 17.59 -14.10
N SER A 63 -1.83 18.24 -15.26
CA SER A 63 -1.71 19.69 -15.40
C SER A 63 -2.54 20.25 -16.57
N ALA A 64 -2.94 21.51 -16.47
CA ALA A 64 -3.79 22.16 -17.46
C ALA A 64 -3.16 22.23 -18.86
N PRO A 65 -1.86 22.59 -19.03
CA PRO A 65 -1.22 22.58 -20.34
C PRO A 65 -1.26 21.20 -21.00
N ARG A 66 -1.01 20.13 -20.23
CA ARG A 66 -0.99 18.77 -20.76
C ARG A 66 -2.38 18.27 -21.13
N GLN A 67 -3.37 18.48 -20.25
CA GLN A 67 -4.74 18.05 -20.55
C GLN A 67 -5.31 18.79 -21.76
N LEU A 68 -5.13 20.11 -21.86
CA LEU A 68 -5.69 20.93 -22.94
C LEU A 68 -4.99 20.74 -24.29
N SER A 69 -3.78 20.20 -24.29
CA SER A 69 -2.97 20.00 -25.50
C SER A 69 -2.89 18.55 -25.96
N ASP A 70 -3.59 17.61 -25.32
CA ASP A 70 -3.42 16.17 -25.52
C ASP A 70 -1.95 15.74 -25.33
N GLN A 71 -1.35 16.13 -24.19
CA GLN A 71 0.02 15.79 -23.76
C GLN A 71 1.17 16.48 -24.52
N ARG A 72 0.86 17.37 -25.49
CA ARG A 72 1.87 17.97 -26.37
C ARG A 72 2.66 19.12 -25.75
N ASP A 73 2.07 19.83 -24.79
CA ASP A 73 2.71 20.96 -24.12
C ASP A 73 3.44 20.52 -22.84
N PRO A 74 4.46 21.29 -22.38
CA PRO A 74 5.17 21.04 -21.12
C PRO A 74 4.27 20.90 -19.90
N GLY A 75 4.70 20.06 -18.95
CA GLY A 75 4.07 19.97 -17.63
C GLY A 75 4.38 21.20 -16.77
N ASN A 76 3.49 21.55 -15.84
CA ASN A 76 3.70 22.69 -14.94
C ASN A 76 3.44 22.40 -13.45
N LEU A 77 3.14 21.15 -13.10
CA LEU A 77 2.79 20.68 -11.77
C LEU A 77 3.72 19.52 -11.35
N PRO A 78 4.96 19.81 -10.95
CA PRO A 78 5.86 18.78 -10.44
C PRO A 78 5.42 18.32 -9.04
N VAL A 79 5.80 17.09 -8.67
CA VAL A 79 5.63 16.49 -7.32
C VAL A 79 5.90 17.50 -6.18
N SER A 80 7.00 18.26 -6.29
CA SER A 80 7.40 19.24 -5.26
C SER A 80 6.43 20.42 -5.08
N ASP A 81 5.66 20.79 -6.10
CA ASP A 81 4.70 21.90 -6.02
C ASP A 81 3.47 21.48 -5.22
N GLN A 82 2.96 20.26 -5.43
CA GLN A 82 1.87 19.70 -4.62
C GLN A 82 2.28 19.49 -3.17
N ILE A 83 3.46 18.88 -2.94
CA ILE A 83 4.00 18.69 -1.59
C ILE A 83 4.21 20.04 -0.89
N GLY A 84 4.82 21.01 -1.59
CA GLY A 84 5.06 22.34 -1.05
C GLY A 84 3.78 23.09 -0.71
N TYR A 85 2.74 22.95 -1.53
CA TYR A 85 1.43 23.52 -1.24
C TYR A 85 0.79 22.86 -0.02
N ALA A 86 0.76 21.54 0.06
CA ALA A 86 0.23 20.78 1.20
C ALA A 86 0.92 21.16 2.52
N GLU A 87 2.25 21.33 2.50
CA GLU A 87 2.99 21.85 3.65
C GLU A 87 2.57 23.28 4.02
N SER A 88 2.32 24.14 3.04
CA SER A 88 1.99 25.55 3.25
C SER A 88 0.62 25.75 3.92
N VAL A 89 -0.31 24.83 3.69
CA VAL A 89 -1.65 24.82 4.30
C VAL A 89 -1.75 23.90 5.53
N GLY A 90 -0.62 23.33 5.96
CA GLY A 90 -0.53 22.60 7.23
C GLY A 90 -1.09 21.18 7.21
N LEU A 91 -1.15 20.52 6.05
CA LEU A 91 -1.53 19.11 6.00
C LEU A 91 -0.52 18.24 6.74
N ALA A 92 -1.03 17.22 7.43
CA ALA A 92 -0.24 16.22 8.13
C ALA A 92 0.22 15.09 7.21
N PHE A 93 -0.60 14.74 6.21
CA PHE A 93 -0.32 13.69 5.24
C PHE A 93 -0.89 13.99 3.85
N MET A 94 -0.31 13.39 2.81
CA MET A 94 -0.82 13.44 1.44
C MET A 94 -0.27 12.25 0.62
N PRO A 95 -1.12 11.50 -0.10
CA PRO A 95 -0.71 10.61 -1.17
C PRO A 95 -0.55 11.38 -2.49
N LEU A 96 0.13 10.79 -3.47
CA LEU A 96 0.01 11.18 -4.88
C LEU A 96 -0.60 9.99 -5.61
N THR A 97 -1.77 10.19 -6.21
CA THR A 97 -2.64 9.14 -6.73
C THR A 97 -2.75 9.22 -8.24
N ASP A 98 -1.63 9.39 -8.93
CA ASP A 98 -1.64 9.50 -10.38
C ASP A 98 -2.23 8.27 -11.07
N HIS A 99 -2.83 8.49 -12.24
CA HIS A 99 -3.63 7.52 -12.96
C HIS A 99 -2.81 6.31 -13.42
N ARG A 100 -3.10 5.15 -12.83
CA ARG A 100 -2.63 3.82 -13.26
C ARG A 100 -1.09 3.74 -13.37
N THR A 101 -0.40 4.50 -12.52
CA THR A 101 1.04 4.51 -12.39
C THR A 101 1.47 4.58 -10.94
N PHE A 102 2.66 4.05 -10.68
CA PHE A 102 3.33 4.10 -9.40
C PHE A 102 4.67 4.87 -9.48
N ASP A 103 4.99 5.43 -10.65
CA ASP A 103 6.29 6.02 -10.96
C ASP A 103 6.57 7.34 -10.22
N GLN A 104 5.53 8.07 -9.82
CA GLN A 104 5.61 9.29 -9.01
C GLN A 104 6.36 9.07 -7.68
N HIS A 105 6.32 7.86 -7.13
CA HIS A 105 7.04 7.52 -5.91
C HIS A 105 8.53 7.30 -6.14
N TRP A 106 8.97 7.14 -7.38
CA TRP A 106 10.38 7.00 -7.75
C TRP A 106 11.02 8.33 -8.13
N ASP A 107 10.22 9.39 -8.29
CA ASP A 107 10.69 10.75 -8.51
C ASP A 107 11.60 11.21 -7.33
N PRO A 108 12.79 11.79 -7.61
CA PRO A 108 13.68 12.32 -6.57
C PRO A 108 13.06 13.43 -5.70
N LEU A 109 12.04 14.12 -6.21
CA LEU A 109 11.29 15.19 -5.56
C LEU A 109 10.20 14.67 -4.62
N TRP A 110 9.93 13.36 -4.61
CA TRP A 110 9.04 12.71 -3.63
C TRP A 110 9.70 12.70 -2.24
N THR A 111 9.73 13.85 -1.59
CA THR A 111 10.37 14.03 -0.28
C THR A 111 9.78 15.22 0.46
N SER A 112 9.62 15.08 1.77
CA SER A 112 9.19 16.15 2.66
C SER A 112 9.79 15.99 4.05
N ASN A 113 10.17 17.09 4.69
CA ASN A 113 10.61 17.08 6.10
C ASN A 113 9.46 17.36 7.07
N ARG A 114 8.22 17.51 6.57
CA ARG A 114 7.05 17.91 7.36
C ARG A 114 5.88 16.99 7.13
N LEU A 115 5.52 16.74 5.88
CA LEU A 115 4.38 15.93 5.45
C LEU A 115 4.70 14.44 5.57
N LEU A 116 3.76 13.66 6.09
CA LEU A 116 3.76 12.20 5.94
C LEU A 116 3.34 11.89 4.50
N LEU A 117 4.30 11.53 3.66
CA LEU A 117 4.01 11.09 2.31
C LEU A 117 3.51 9.65 2.33
N LEU A 118 2.34 9.43 1.73
CA LEU A 118 1.80 8.09 1.49
C LEU A 118 2.06 7.73 0.03
N THR A 119 2.27 6.44 -0.24
CA THR A 119 2.14 5.95 -1.61
C THR A 119 0.67 5.98 -2.01
N GLY A 120 0.37 6.27 -3.27
CA GLY A 120 -0.99 6.37 -3.80
C GLY A 120 -1.07 5.95 -5.26
N GLU A 121 -2.21 5.47 -5.73
CA GLU A 121 -2.43 5.21 -7.16
C GLU A 121 -3.92 5.36 -7.43
N GLU A 122 -4.32 6.04 -8.49
CA GLU A 122 -5.68 5.88 -9.01
C GLU A 122 -5.71 4.66 -9.94
N ALA A 123 -6.00 3.50 -9.34
CA ALA A 123 -5.75 2.18 -9.91
C ALA A 123 -6.68 1.83 -11.08
N ASN A 124 -7.88 2.42 -11.13
CA ASN A 124 -8.90 2.08 -12.11
C ASN A 124 -9.44 3.34 -12.80
N GLY A 125 -9.92 3.19 -14.04
CA GLY A 125 -10.49 4.32 -14.82
C GLY A 125 -12.02 4.38 -14.87
N SER A 126 -12.74 3.29 -14.60
CA SER A 126 -14.19 3.27 -14.35
C SER A 126 -14.56 1.83 -13.94
N PRO A 127 -15.08 1.59 -12.73
CA PRO A 127 -15.26 2.57 -11.66
C PRO A 127 -13.94 3.20 -11.19
N HIS A 128 -13.96 4.48 -10.84
CA HIS A 128 -12.79 5.21 -10.34
C HIS A 128 -12.47 4.78 -8.90
N ALA A 129 -11.19 4.50 -8.64
CA ALA A 129 -10.76 4.08 -7.31
C ALA A 129 -9.31 4.47 -7.07
N VAL A 130 -9.04 4.88 -5.82
CA VAL A 130 -7.68 5.16 -5.35
C VAL A 130 -7.24 4.12 -4.33
N VAL A 131 -5.96 3.77 -4.39
CA VAL A 131 -5.29 2.86 -3.45
C VAL A 131 -4.29 3.66 -2.66
N LEU A 132 -4.33 3.58 -1.33
CA LEU A 132 -3.43 4.34 -0.45
C LEU A 132 -2.55 3.40 0.36
N GLY A 133 -1.24 3.68 0.38
CA GLY A 133 -0.27 2.93 1.17
C GLY A 133 0.19 1.60 0.57
N ALA A 134 -0.13 1.32 -0.70
CA ALA A 134 0.37 0.14 -1.38
C ALA A 134 1.90 0.14 -1.45
N VAL A 135 2.51 -1.06 -1.37
CA VAL A 135 3.96 -1.18 -1.48
C VAL A 135 4.44 -1.14 -2.93
N ASP A 136 3.50 -1.32 -3.86
CA ASP A 136 3.71 -1.30 -5.31
C ASP A 136 2.34 -1.26 -6.03
N THR A 137 2.35 -1.13 -7.35
CA THR A 137 1.15 -0.98 -8.20
C THR A 137 0.09 -2.07 -7.99
N VAL A 138 -1.18 -1.66 -8.02
CA VAL A 138 -2.35 -2.55 -8.09
C VAL A 138 -2.87 -2.52 -9.53
N VAL A 139 -2.69 -3.63 -10.25
CA VAL A 139 -3.03 -3.66 -11.69
C VAL A 139 -4.49 -4.02 -11.91
N ASP A 140 -5.20 -3.12 -12.60
CA ASP A 140 -6.54 -3.40 -13.10
C ASP A 140 -6.51 -4.28 -14.37
N GLY A 141 -6.79 -5.57 -14.17
CA GLY A 141 -6.74 -6.59 -15.20
C GLY A 141 -7.88 -6.54 -16.22
N ALA A 142 -7.79 -7.39 -17.23
CA ALA A 142 -8.89 -7.60 -18.17
C ALA A 142 -9.96 -8.50 -17.54
N ASN A 143 -11.24 -8.14 -17.72
CA ASN A 143 -12.32 -8.98 -17.26
C ASN A 143 -12.54 -10.20 -18.19
N PRO A 144 -12.57 -11.44 -17.68
CA PRO A 144 -12.75 -12.61 -18.54
C PRO A 144 -14.12 -12.63 -19.21
N PRO A 145 -14.23 -13.07 -20.48
CA PRO A 145 -15.49 -13.08 -21.22
C PRO A 145 -16.64 -13.76 -20.45
N GLY A 146 -17.76 -13.05 -20.31
CA GLY A 146 -18.96 -13.56 -19.60
C GLY A 146 -18.89 -13.51 -18.07
N SER A 147 -17.86 -12.90 -17.48
CA SER A 147 -17.80 -12.62 -16.04
C SER A 147 -18.65 -11.39 -15.67
N ALA A 148 -18.98 -11.26 -14.38
CA ALA A 148 -19.58 -10.02 -13.85
C ALA A 148 -18.62 -8.84 -14.10
N PRO A 149 -19.11 -7.63 -14.43
CA PRO A 149 -18.28 -6.50 -14.82
C PRO A 149 -17.28 -6.11 -13.74
N PHE A 150 -17.63 -6.24 -12.46
CA PHE A 150 -16.78 -5.85 -11.33
C PHE A 150 -15.75 -6.90 -10.89
N ARG A 151 -15.64 -8.06 -11.55
CA ARG A 151 -14.73 -9.12 -11.12
C ARG A 151 -13.28 -8.64 -11.03
N HIS A 152 -12.81 -7.88 -12.02
CA HIS A 152 -11.44 -7.36 -12.03
C HIS A 152 -11.23 -6.36 -10.87
N VAL A 153 -12.19 -5.46 -10.63
CA VAL A 153 -12.17 -4.54 -9.48
C VAL A 153 -12.13 -5.30 -8.15
N GLN A 154 -12.90 -6.37 -8.01
CA GLN A 154 -12.86 -7.20 -6.80
C GLN A 154 -11.49 -7.87 -6.60
N GLN A 155 -10.83 -8.27 -7.68
CA GLN A 155 -9.47 -8.82 -7.63
C GLN A 155 -8.45 -7.76 -7.22
N SER A 156 -8.61 -6.51 -7.68
CA SER A 156 -7.80 -5.36 -7.28
C SER A 156 -7.98 -5.03 -5.79
N ILE A 157 -9.21 -5.09 -5.25
CA ILE A 157 -9.46 -4.93 -3.80
C ILE A 157 -8.69 -5.99 -2.99
N TRP A 158 -8.76 -7.26 -3.41
CA TRP A 158 -8.02 -8.33 -2.72
C TRP A 158 -6.50 -8.18 -2.82
N ASP A 159 -5.99 -7.66 -3.94
CA ASP A 159 -4.55 -7.41 -4.12
C ASP A 159 -4.08 -6.20 -3.28
N ALA A 160 -4.89 -5.14 -3.19
CA ALA A 160 -4.64 -4.00 -2.32
C ALA A 160 -4.59 -4.43 -0.84
N HIS A 161 -5.55 -5.23 -0.39
CA HIS A 161 -5.56 -5.78 0.98
C HIS A 161 -4.41 -6.74 1.26
N ALA A 162 -3.97 -7.51 0.26
CA ALA A 162 -2.77 -8.33 0.38
C ALA A 162 -1.48 -7.50 0.57
N GLN A 163 -1.53 -6.20 0.26
CA GLN A 163 -0.45 -5.24 0.53
C GLN A 163 -0.65 -4.43 1.82
N ASP A 164 -1.73 -4.67 2.55
CA ASP A 164 -2.23 -3.86 3.67
C ASP A 164 -2.53 -2.39 3.32
N ALA A 165 -2.91 -2.15 2.06
CA ALA A 165 -3.31 -0.86 1.53
C ALA A 165 -4.81 -0.60 1.74
N VAL A 166 -5.20 0.66 1.69
CA VAL A 166 -6.59 1.12 1.73
C VAL A 166 -7.13 1.14 0.30
N TRP A 167 -8.26 0.47 0.07
CA TRP A 167 -9.05 0.66 -1.16
C TRP A 167 -10.13 1.71 -0.94
N SER A 168 -10.09 2.78 -1.73
CA SER A 168 -11.11 3.84 -1.70
C SER A 168 -11.83 3.95 -3.04
N VAL A 169 -13.16 3.93 -3.01
CA VAL A 169 -13.96 4.31 -4.19
C VAL A 169 -13.89 5.83 -4.34
N ALA A 170 -13.46 6.28 -5.51
CA ALA A 170 -13.40 7.70 -5.85
C ALA A 170 -14.68 8.12 -6.55
N HIS A 171 -15.23 9.28 -6.16
CA HIS A 171 -16.47 9.88 -6.70
C HIS A 171 -17.43 8.88 -7.39
N PRO A 172 -18.16 8.05 -6.61
CA PRO A 172 -18.93 6.90 -7.10
C PRO A 172 -20.05 7.24 -8.11
N ASP A 173 -20.33 8.52 -8.32
CA ASP A 173 -21.23 9.02 -9.34
C ASP A 173 -20.65 8.93 -10.78
N ASP A 174 -19.39 8.50 -10.92
CA ASP A 174 -18.74 8.20 -12.20
C ASP A 174 -18.28 6.72 -12.34
N GLY A 175 -19.18 5.78 -12.06
CA GLY A 175 -18.87 4.36 -12.30
C GLY A 175 -19.78 3.35 -11.62
N GLU A 176 -20.41 3.75 -10.51
CA GLU A 176 -21.15 2.84 -9.63
C GLU A 176 -22.59 3.26 -9.43
N TYR A 177 -22.90 4.55 -9.52
CA TYR A 177 -24.17 5.08 -9.05
C TYR A 177 -24.68 6.27 -9.87
N THR A 178 -25.99 6.38 -10.00
CA THR A 178 -26.66 7.64 -10.38
C THR A 178 -27.93 7.78 -9.55
N THR A 179 -28.35 9.01 -9.22
CA THR A 179 -29.64 9.22 -8.50
C THR A 179 -30.84 8.65 -9.26
N ALA A 180 -30.79 8.61 -10.59
CA ALA A 180 -31.90 8.12 -11.41
C ALA A 180 -32.02 6.59 -11.44
N ALA A 181 -30.89 5.87 -11.51
CA ALA A 181 -30.86 4.42 -11.66
C ALA A 181 -30.55 3.67 -10.35
N GLY A 182 -29.96 4.36 -9.38
CA GLY A 182 -29.38 3.76 -8.20
C GLY A 182 -28.04 3.05 -8.50
N PRO A 183 -27.63 2.10 -7.65
CA PRO A 183 -26.40 1.32 -7.80
C PRO A 183 -26.45 0.42 -9.05
N ASN A 184 -25.35 0.38 -9.81
CA ASN A 184 -25.18 -0.56 -10.92
C ASN A 184 -24.40 -1.82 -10.49
N GLU A 185 -24.02 -2.68 -11.44
CA GLU A 185 -23.30 -3.93 -11.15
C GLU A 185 -21.90 -3.71 -10.53
N ASN A 186 -21.24 -2.57 -10.78
CA ASN A 186 -19.96 -2.23 -10.17
C ASN A 186 -20.07 -1.94 -8.67
N ALA A 187 -21.23 -1.47 -8.22
CA ALA A 187 -21.52 -1.23 -6.80
C ALA A 187 -21.65 -2.51 -5.94
N SER A 188 -21.46 -3.70 -6.54
CA SER A 188 -21.48 -5.00 -5.87
C SER A 188 -20.14 -5.43 -5.27
N VAL A 189 -19.06 -4.66 -5.49
CA VAL A 189 -17.75 -4.92 -4.88
C VAL A 189 -17.82 -4.96 -3.35
N GLN A 190 -17.07 -5.86 -2.72
CA GLN A 190 -17.02 -6.02 -1.27
C GLN A 190 -15.61 -5.80 -0.75
N GLY A 191 -15.50 -5.34 0.49
CA GLY A 191 -14.21 -5.04 1.14
C GLY A 191 -13.71 -3.61 0.93
N VAL A 192 -14.55 -2.68 0.45
CA VAL A 192 -14.18 -1.26 0.36
C VAL A 192 -13.88 -0.71 1.77
N ASP A 193 -12.76 -0.01 1.92
CA ASP A 193 -12.34 0.60 3.20
C ASP A 193 -12.93 2.01 3.36
N THR A 194 -12.85 2.82 2.30
CA THR A 194 -13.37 4.19 2.27
C THR A 194 -14.10 4.52 0.97
N VAL A 195 -14.97 5.53 1.02
CA VAL A 195 -15.66 6.09 -0.15
C VAL A 195 -15.57 7.61 -0.07
N GLU A 196 -15.23 8.24 -1.19
CA GLU A 196 -15.36 9.68 -1.33
C GLU A 196 -16.84 10.06 -1.27
N VAL A 197 -17.23 10.72 -0.18
CA VAL A 197 -18.57 11.31 -0.01
C VAL A 197 -18.55 12.81 -0.32
N TRP A 198 -17.35 13.33 -0.62
CA TRP A 198 -17.14 14.70 -1.01
C TRP A 198 -15.88 14.80 -1.86
N ASN A 199 -16.04 14.77 -3.18
CA ASN A 199 -15.00 15.13 -4.13
C ASN A 199 -15.20 16.57 -4.65
N ALA A 200 -14.12 17.36 -4.77
CA ALA A 200 -14.21 18.74 -5.29
C ALA A 200 -14.56 18.79 -6.79
N SER A 201 -14.22 17.76 -7.56
CA SER A 201 -14.43 17.65 -9.00
C SER A 201 -15.78 17.05 -9.39
N SER A 202 -16.60 16.58 -8.44
CA SER A 202 -17.85 15.85 -8.72
C SER A 202 -19.08 16.41 -7.98
N ASP A 203 -20.15 15.62 -7.79
CA ASP A 203 -21.36 15.98 -7.04
C ASP A 203 -21.48 15.27 -5.66
N PRO A 204 -21.11 15.95 -4.57
CA PRO A 204 -21.23 15.41 -3.20
C PRO A 204 -22.65 15.01 -2.77
N GLU A 205 -23.71 15.51 -3.42
CA GLU A 205 -25.06 15.05 -3.09
C GLU A 205 -25.27 13.60 -3.55
N THR A 206 -24.90 13.29 -4.78
CA THR A 206 -25.00 11.94 -5.36
C THR A 206 -24.07 10.95 -4.67
N GLU A 207 -22.85 11.37 -4.33
CA GLU A 207 -21.88 10.55 -3.58
C GLU A 207 -22.39 10.14 -2.19
N ILE A 208 -23.05 11.07 -1.48
CA ILE A 208 -23.65 10.78 -0.18
C ILE A 208 -24.88 9.87 -0.32
N GLU A 209 -25.68 10.02 -1.37
CA GLU A 209 -26.79 9.09 -1.66
C GLU A 209 -26.28 7.66 -1.90
N TYR A 210 -25.18 7.49 -2.65
CA TYR A 210 -24.51 6.19 -2.79
C TYR A 210 -24.08 5.64 -1.43
N ALA A 211 -23.36 6.43 -0.63
CA ALA A 211 -22.84 5.98 0.66
C ALA A 211 -23.96 5.53 1.61
N GLU A 212 -25.02 6.34 1.77
CA GLU A 212 -26.18 5.99 2.59
C GLU A 212 -26.88 4.73 2.09
N ASN A 213 -27.03 4.60 0.76
CA ASN A 213 -27.61 3.42 0.15
C ASN A 213 -26.80 2.15 0.47
N ARG A 214 -25.48 2.19 0.30
CA ARG A 214 -24.61 1.04 0.62
C ARG A 214 -24.61 0.73 2.12
N TRP A 215 -24.54 1.73 3.00
CA TRP A 215 -24.61 1.50 4.45
C TRP A 215 -25.92 0.85 4.89
N ASN A 216 -27.05 1.23 4.27
CA ASN A 216 -28.35 0.60 4.47
C ASN A 216 -28.37 -0.88 4.05
N HIS A 217 -27.51 -1.26 3.10
CA HIS A 217 -27.33 -2.62 2.60
C HIS A 217 -26.18 -3.38 3.31
N GLY A 218 -25.77 -2.93 4.49
CA GLY A 218 -24.82 -3.67 5.32
C GLY A 218 -23.35 -3.48 4.95
N PHE A 219 -23.02 -2.66 3.95
CA PHE A 219 -21.63 -2.31 3.63
C PHE A 219 -21.04 -1.42 4.75
N ARG A 220 -19.75 -1.57 5.05
CA ARG A 220 -19.08 -0.94 6.20
C ARG A 220 -17.74 -0.31 5.80
N PHE A 221 -17.80 0.89 5.24
CA PHE A 221 -16.65 1.74 4.90
C PHE A 221 -16.75 3.11 5.57
N GLY A 222 -15.61 3.80 5.66
CA GLY A 222 -15.52 5.20 6.09
C GLY A 222 -15.82 6.20 4.97
N ALA A 223 -16.20 7.40 5.36
CA ALA A 223 -16.37 8.56 4.49
C ALA A 223 -15.06 9.36 4.41
N VAL A 224 -14.58 9.61 3.20
CA VAL A 224 -13.44 10.52 2.94
C VAL A 224 -13.86 11.64 2.00
N ALA A 225 -13.03 12.66 1.93
CA ALA A 225 -13.14 13.76 1.01
C ALA A 225 -11.80 14.01 0.33
N ALA A 226 -11.86 14.42 -0.92
CA ALA A 226 -10.71 14.48 -1.80
C ALA A 226 -10.75 15.75 -2.63
N SER A 227 -9.60 16.42 -2.75
CA SER A 227 -9.50 17.59 -3.62
C SER A 227 -9.48 17.22 -5.09
N ASP A 228 -9.05 16.02 -5.42
CA ASP A 228 -8.85 15.56 -6.79
C ASP A 228 -8.04 16.61 -7.60
N SER A 229 -6.99 17.11 -6.94
CA SER A 229 -6.25 18.28 -7.40
C SER A 229 -5.36 17.94 -8.59
N HIS A 230 -5.81 18.33 -9.78
CA HIS A 230 -5.06 18.20 -11.02
C HIS A 230 -4.35 19.50 -11.43
N PHE A 231 -4.92 20.67 -11.13
CA PHE A 231 -4.46 21.95 -11.70
C PHE A 231 -4.15 22.95 -10.60
N LYS A 232 -2.91 23.44 -10.57
CA LYS A 232 -2.55 24.55 -9.67
C LYS A 232 -3.35 25.81 -9.99
N GLU A 233 -3.81 25.97 -11.22
CA GLU A 233 -4.67 27.07 -11.67
C GLU A 233 -6.06 27.03 -11.03
N LEU A 234 -6.54 25.84 -10.62
CA LEU A 234 -7.84 25.63 -9.97
C LEU A 234 -7.78 25.54 -8.45
N ARG A 235 -6.62 25.81 -7.83
CA ARG A 235 -6.44 25.81 -6.37
C ARG A 235 -7.50 26.57 -5.54
N PRO A 236 -8.12 27.66 -6.03
CA PRO A 236 -9.23 28.26 -5.29
C PRO A 236 -10.40 27.30 -5.01
N ALA A 237 -10.60 26.28 -5.84
CA ALA A 237 -11.69 25.31 -5.76
C ALA A 237 -11.24 23.87 -5.46
N SER A 238 -10.09 23.41 -5.97
CA SER A 238 -9.62 22.02 -5.87
C SER A 238 -8.11 21.93 -5.58
N ALA A 239 -7.66 22.54 -4.47
CA ALA A 239 -6.28 22.43 -4.01
C ALA A 239 -6.09 21.25 -3.04
N PRO A 240 -4.88 20.70 -2.86
CA PRO A 240 -4.63 19.71 -1.82
C PRO A 240 -5.19 20.14 -0.46
N GLY A 241 -6.04 19.29 0.12
CA GLY A 241 -6.76 19.53 1.37
C GLY A 241 -8.04 20.37 1.22
N ARG A 242 -8.58 20.58 0.02
CA ARG A 242 -9.86 21.28 -0.20
C ARG A 242 -10.75 20.46 -1.15
N PRO A 243 -11.69 19.66 -0.63
CA PRO A 243 -11.98 19.41 0.79
C PRO A 243 -10.88 18.61 1.53
N THR A 244 -10.92 18.65 2.86
CA THR A 244 -9.97 17.96 3.74
C THR A 244 -10.57 16.66 4.27
N THR A 245 -9.79 15.58 4.24
CA THR A 245 -10.02 14.41 5.09
C THR A 245 -9.24 14.55 6.39
N TRP A 246 -9.95 14.46 7.52
CA TRP A 246 -9.34 14.32 8.83
C TRP A 246 -9.37 12.85 9.25
N VAL A 247 -8.23 12.33 9.67
CA VAL A 247 -8.06 10.95 10.13
C VAL A 247 -7.77 10.95 11.63
N PHE A 248 -8.51 10.17 12.41
CA PHE A 248 -8.23 9.95 13.83
C PHE A 248 -7.25 8.79 14.00
N ALA A 249 -5.96 9.10 13.95
CA ALA A 249 -4.87 8.14 14.06
C ALA A 249 -4.41 8.00 15.51
N ALA A 250 -3.95 6.81 15.91
CA ALA A 250 -3.41 6.59 17.25
C ALA A 250 -2.18 7.46 17.56
N GLU A 251 -1.35 7.67 16.54
CA GLU A 251 -0.18 8.53 16.56
C GLU A 251 0.09 9.10 15.17
N ARG A 252 1.06 10.01 15.07
CA ARG A 252 1.46 10.61 13.80
C ARG A 252 2.50 9.72 13.09
N SER A 253 2.03 8.69 12.41
CA SER A 253 2.82 7.79 11.54
C SER A 253 2.01 7.36 10.32
N VAL A 254 2.67 6.91 9.24
CA VAL A 254 1.96 6.44 8.04
C VAL A 254 1.06 5.25 8.38
N ARG A 255 1.58 4.30 9.15
CA ARG A 255 0.84 3.09 9.54
C ARG A 255 -0.42 3.42 10.33
N ALA A 256 -0.34 4.33 11.31
CA ALA A 256 -1.50 4.74 12.10
C ALA A 256 -2.58 5.46 11.25
N ILE A 257 -2.18 6.21 10.22
CA ILE A 257 -3.12 6.85 9.28
C ILE A 257 -3.84 5.79 8.46
N LEU A 258 -3.10 4.84 7.87
CA LEU A 258 -3.68 3.77 7.07
C LEU A 258 -4.61 2.88 7.90
N ASP A 259 -4.26 2.57 9.14
CA ASP A 259 -5.13 1.81 10.05
C ASP A 259 -6.44 2.56 10.37
N ALA A 260 -6.35 3.87 10.58
CA ALA A 260 -7.52 4.69 10.84
C ALA A 260 -8.42 4.87 9.59
N LEU A 261 -7.83 4.95 8.39
CA LEU A 261 -8.57 4.94 7.12
C LEU A 261 -9.31 3.61 6.90
N LYS A 262 -8.63 2.46 7.10
CA LYS A 262 -9.25 1.12 7.07
C LYS A 262 -10.41 0.98 8.07
N ALA A 263 -10.26 1.55 9.26
CA ALA A 263 -11.33 1.59 10.27
C ALA A 263 -12.45 2.61 9.96
N GLY A 264 -12.27 3.46 8.94
CA GLY A 264 -13.18 4.54 8.59
C GLY A 264 -13.25 5.66 9.63
N ARG A 265 -12.22 5.82 10.48
CA ARG A 265 -12.15 6.80 11.58
C ARG A 265 -11.83 8.19 11.06
N THR A 266 -12.79 8.75 10.33
CA THR A 266 -12.63 9.96 9.54
C THR A 266 -13.77 10.96 9.75
N THR A 267 -13.44 12.23 9.52
CA THR A 267 -14.40 13.30 9.27
C THR A 267 -13.88 14.17 8.14
N VAL A 268 -14.78 14.79 7.39
CA VAL A 268 -14.45 15.63 6.24
C VAL A 268 -14.85 17.07 6.52
N SER A 269 -14.09 18.02 6.02
CA SER A 269 -14.34 19.46 6.14
C SER A 269 -14.02 20.18 4.84
N LEU A 270 -14.60 21.38 4.66
CA LEU A 270 -14.33 22.23 3.49
C LEU A 270 -12.85 22.55 3.29
N SER A 271 -12.12 22.71 4.39
CA SER A 271 -10.68 22.99 4.44
C SER A 271 -10.13 22.65 5.82
N PRO A 272 -8.79 22.71 6.04
CA PRO A 272 -8.19 22.43 7.35
C PRO A 272 -8.59 23.44 8.44
N ASP A 273 -9.02 24.64 8.04
CA ASP A 273 -9.52 25.67 8.98
C ASP A 273 -11.06 25.78 8.98
N GLY A 274 -11.73 24.92 8.22
CA GLY A 274 -13.18 24.91 8.05
C GLY A 274 -13.94 24.33 9.24
N PRO A 275 -15.28 24.22 9.13
CA PRO A 275 -16.10 23.57 10.14
C PRO A 275 -15.63 22.13 10.38
N PHE A 276 -15.36 21.80 11.65
CA PHE A 276 -14.87 20.50 12.06
C PHE A 276 -15.92 19.85 12.98
N VAL A 277 -16.37 18.64 12.65
CA VAL A 277 -17.44 17.96 13.38
C VAL A 277 -17.01 16.55 13.76
N THR A 278 -17.34 16.12 14.98
CA THR A 278 -17.13 14.73 15.40
C THR A 278 -18.43 14.10 15.85
N LEU A 279 -18.52 12.79 15.67
CA LEU A 279 -19.60 11.94 16.16
C LEU A 279 -19.00 10.83 17.01
N GLU A 280 -19.53 10.69 18.22
CA GLU A 280 -19.14 9.66 19.18
C GLU A 280 -20.39 9.02 19.79
N ALA A 281 -20.29 7.79 20.27
CA ALA A 281 -21.40 7.05 20.87
C ALA A 281 -21.03 6.38 22.19
N ASP A 282 -21.91 6.59 23.18
CA ASP A 282 -22.01 5.86 24.44
C ASP A 282 -23.17 4.87 24.27
N VAL A 283 -22.87 3.61 23.96
CA VAL A 283 -23.88 2.62 23.56
C VAL A 283 -24.50 1.92 24.77
N ASP A 284 -23.79 1.80 25.89
CA ASP A 284 -24.30 1.18 27.12
C ASP A 284 -24.87 2.19 28.15
N GLY A 285 -24.61 3.48 27.94
CA GLY A 285 -25.13 4.58 28.75
C GLY A 285 -24.40 4.76 30.08
N ASP A 286 -23.13 4.39 30.16
CA ASP A 286 -22.31 4.54 31.37
C ASP A 286 -21.70 5.96 31.53
N GLY A 287 -21.77 6.79 30.47
CA GLY A 287 -21.26 8.15 30.41
C GLY A 287 -19.90 8.30 29.71
N ARG A 288 -19.30 7.21 29.24
CA ARG A 288 -18.10 7.18 28.40
C ARG A 288 -18.50 6.96 26.95
N PHE A 289 -17.78 7.57 26.01
CA PHE A 289 -18.09 7.47 24.59
C PHE A 289 -17.02 6.62 23.90
N GLU A 290 -17.18 5.31 23.95
CA GLU A 290 -16.17 4.36 23.46
C GLU A 290 -16.10 4.32 21.95
N ALA A 291 -17.16 4.63 21.22
CA ALA A 291 -17.18 4.55 19.76
C ALA A 291 -17.10 5.93 19.10
N ILE A 292 -16.37 6.01 17.99
CA ILE A 292 -16.27 7.21 17.13
C ILE A 292 -16.76 6.90 15.72
N GLY A 293 -17.08 7.93 14.94
CA GLY A 293 -17.40 7.79 13.52
C GLY A 293 -16.37 6.89 12.81
N GLY A 294 -16.86 5.88 12.11
CA GLY A 294 -16.08 4.78 11.57
C GLY A 294 -16.39 3.44 12.25
N ASP A 295 -16.53 3.41 13.58
CA ASP A 295 -16.63 2.15 14.33
C ASP A 295 -17.96 1.39 14.11
N GLU A 296 -17.91 0.06 14.21
CA GLU A 296 -19.10 -0.80 14.34
C GLU A 296 -19.15 -1.44 15.73
N VAL A 297 -20.21 -1.14 16.48
CA VAL A 297 -20.45 -1.66 17.83
C VAL A 297 -21.51 -2.77 17.79
N ILE A 298 -21.21 -3.92 18.40
CA ILE A 298 -22.13 -5.06 18.45
C ILE A 298 -22.81 -5.14 19.82
N VAL A 299 -24.14 -4.98 19.83
CA VAL A 299 -24.97 -5.03 21.05
C VAL A 299 -25.79 -6.30 21.14
N ASN A 300 -26.14 -6.76 22.34
CA ASN A 300 -26.93 -8.00 22.50
C ASN A 300 -28.43 -7.81 22.17
N ASP A 301 -28.96 -6.62 22.46
CA ASP A 301 -30.39 -6.33 22.40
C ASP A 301 -30.66 -5.04 21.63
N ARG A 302 -31.81 -5.01 20.93
CA ARG A 302 -32.26 -3.82 20.20
C ARG A 302 -32.64 -2.67 21.14
N GLN A 303 -33.07 -2.99 22.36
CA GLN A 303 -33.39 -1.98 23.37
C GLN A 303 -32.14 -1.63 24.16
N LEU A 304 -31.60 -0.45 23.90
CA LEU A 304 -30.44 0.08 24.60
C LEU A 304 -30.82 0.70 25.95
N SER A 305 -29.80 1.01 26.76
CA SER A 305 -29.95 1.82 27.96
C SER A 305 -30.63 3.15 27.65
N LYS A 306 -31.51 3.62 28.54
CA LYS A 306 -32.13 4.97 28.40
C LYS A 306 -31.10 6.11 28.48
N ARG A 307 -29.87 5.80 28.91
CA ARG A 307 -28.75 6.73 28.97
C ARG A 307 -27.84 6.65 27.74
N ALA A 308 -28.02 5.65 26.87
CA ALA A 308 -27.24 5.54 25.64
C ALA A 308 -27.41 6.82 24.82
N ALA A 309 -26.29 7.37 24.37
CA ALA A 309 -26.25 8.71 23.80
C ALA A 309 -25.26 8.83 22.65
N LEU A 310 -25.56 9.74 21.74
CA LEU A 310 -24.61 10.26 20.76
C LEU A 310 -24.07 11.60 21.26
N ARG A 311 -22.77 11.82 21.08
CA ARG A 311 -22.09 13.09 21.33
C ARG A 311 -21.64 13.67 20.00
N VAL A 312 -22.23 14.82 19.66
CA VAL A 312 -21.87 15.59 18.47
C VAL A 312 -21.12 16.82 18.94
N ARG A 313 -19.88 17.01 18.51
CA ARG A 313 -19.10 18.22 18.77
C ARG A 313 -18.87 18.94 17.45
N ALA A 314 -19.21 20.22 17.39
CA ALA A 314 -18.99 21.07 16.24
C ALA A 314 -18.05 22.21 16.62
N ARG A 315 -17.01 22.40 15.80
CA ARG A 315 -16.00 23.47 15.89
C ARG A 315 -16.03 24.32 14.62
N SER A 316 -15.77 25.63 14.74
CA SER A 316 -15.78 26.57 13.59
C SER A 316 -17.10 26.55 12.80
N ALA A 317 -18.23 26.26 13.46
CA ALA A 317 -19.53 26.00 12.81
C ALA A 317 -20.65 26.96 13.29
N VAL A 318 -20.29 28.12 13.85
CA VAL A 318 -21.26 29.09 14.38
C VAL A 318 -22.22 29.55 13.28
N GLY A 319 -23.52 29.48 13.56
CA GLY A 319 -24.58 29.86 12.62
C GLY A 319 -24.85 28.86 11.49
N LEU A 320 -24.04 27.81 11.35
CA LEU A 320 -24.27 26.72 10.38
C LEU A 320 -25.27 25.71 10.94
N ARG A 321 -25.87 24.93 10.05
CA ARG A 321 -26.78 23.84 10.43
C ARG A 321 -25.98 22.56 10.62
N VAL A 322 -26.04 21.99 11.82
CA VAL A 322 -25.49 20.67 12.13
C VAL A 322 -26.66 19.68 12.16
N LEU A 323 -26.69 18.77 11.19
CA LEU A 323 -27.77 17.80 11.00
C LEU A 323 -27.27 16.41 11.38
N VAL A 324 -28.05 15.72 12.20
CA VAL A 324 -27.77 14.32 12.55
C VAL A 324 -28.75 13.45 11.76
N TYR A 325 -28.21 12.52 10.99
CA TYR A 325 -28.99 11.54 10.25
C TYR A 325 -28.82 10.15 10.87
N ALA A 326 -29.86 9.34 10.74
CA ALA A 326 -29.84 7.92 11.06
C ALA A 326 -30.35 7.13 9.84
N ALA A 327 -30.03 5.85 9.76
CA ALA A 327 -30.58 4.95 8.74
C ALA A 327 -32.13 5.12 8.62
N PRO A 328 -32.70 5.35 7.42
CA PRO A 328 -32.09 5.14 6.09
C PRO A 328 -31.36 6.35 5.49
N GLY A 329 -31.14 7.44 6.24
CA GLY A 329 -30.41 8.62 5.79
C GLY A 329 -31.28 9.81 5.43
N ARG A 330 -30.81 10.67 4.52
CA ARG A 330 -31.45 11.95 4.17
C ARG A 330 -32.89 11.82 3.71
N SER A 331 -33.23 10.69 3.07
CA SER A 331 -34.58 10.37 2.61
C SER A 331 -35.62 10.34 3.74
N ALA A 332 -35.21 10.10 4.99
CA ALA A 332 -36.08 10.12 6.17
C ALA A 332 -36.04 11.47 6.94
N GLY A 333 -35.19 12.41 6.52
CA GLY A 333 -34.93 13.65 7.22
C GLY A 333 -33.99 13.49 8.44
N PRO A 334 -33.48 14.60 8.98
CA PRO A 334 -32.57 14.56 10.13
C PRO A 334 -33.33 14.15 11.40
N VAL A 335 -32.72 13.29 12.22
CA VAL A 335 -33.24 12.95 13.56
C VAL A 335 -33.03 14.09 14.56
N ALA A 336 -32.10 15.00 14.27
CA ALA A 336 -31.92 16.25 15.00
C ALA A 336 -31.23 17.32 14.15
N THR A 337 -31.45 18.58 14.50
CA THR A 337 -30.78 19.72 13.88
C THR A 337 -30.37 20.72 14.96
N PHE A 338 -29.15 21.20 14.87
CA PHE A 338 -28.58 22.20 15.76
C PHE A 338 -28.04 23.39 14.97
N VAL A 339 -27.95 24.53 15.64
CA VAL A 339 -27.24 25.71 15.16
C VAL A 339 -26.25 26.13 16.25
N PRO A 340 -24.94 25.91 16.06
CA PRO A 340 -23.92 26.33 17.01
C PRO A 340 -23.94 27.84 17.22
N THR A 341 -23.81 28.23 18.49
CA THR A 341 -23.77 29.64 18.94
C THR A 341 -22.41 30.00 19.53
N ARG A 342 -21.54 29.00 19.72
CA ARG A 342 -20.16 29.12 20.19
C ARG A 342 -19.25 28.39 19.23
N ASP A 343 -18.01 28.83 19.17
CA ASP A 343 -17.01 28.27 18.28
C ASP A 343 -16.84 26.76 18.48
N ASP A 344 -16.84 26.29 19.73
CA ASP A 344 -16.81 24.88 20.09
C ASP A 344 -18.05 24.53 20.93
N GLN A 345 -18.91 23.67 20.39
CA GLN A 345 -20.17 23.31 21.03
C GLN A 345 -20.48 21.82 20.89
N THR A 346 -20.87 21.22 22.01
CA THR A 346 -21.26 19.81 22.11
C THR A 346 -22.77 19.67 22.32
N TYR A 347 -23.35 18.65 21.68
CA TYR A 347 -24.74 18.25 21.80
C TYR A 347 -24.83 16.76 22.17
N LEU A 348 -25.77 16.43 23.05
CA LEU A 348 -26.09 15.05 23.42
C LEU A 348 -27.47 14.70 22.89
N LEU A 349 -27.58 13.52 22.29
CA LEU A 349 -28.82 12.99 21.73
C LEU A 349 -29.06 11.57 22.24
N PRO A 350 -30.30 11.17 22.53
CA PRO A 350 -30.60 9.77 22.81
C PRO A 350 -30.22 8.88 21.62
N LEU A 351 -29.56 7.76 21.90
CA LEU A 351 -29.23 6.74 20.91
C LEU A 351 -30.32 5.65 20.95
N THR A 352 -30.98 5.42 19.81
CA THR A 352 -32.00 4.37 19.66
C THR A 352 -31.72 3.51 18.43
N LEU A 353 -32.28 2.30 18.37
CA LEU A 353 -32.09 1.42 17.20
C LEU A 353 -33.41 1.24 16.46
N SER A 354 -33.42 1.57 15.17
CA SER A 354 -34.58 1.42 14.28
C SER A 354 -34.64 0.03 13.64
N GLY A 355 -33.52 -0.69 13.63
CA GLY A 355 -33.40 -2.05 13.06
C GLY A 355 -32.27 -2.85 13.71
N ASP A 356 -31.97 -4.01 13.15
CA ASP A 356 -30.85 -4.85 13.62
C ASP A 356 -29.48 -4.29 13.20
N HIS A 357 -29.45 -3.47 12.17
CA HIS A 357 -28.30 -2.71 11.74
C HIS A 357 -28.75 -1.26 11.59
N THR A 358 -28.17 -0.36 12.38
CA THR A 358 -28.45 1.08 12.33
C THR A 358 -27.12 1.82 12.23
N TRP A 359 -27.15 3.01 11.64
CA TRP A 359 -26.00 3.89 11.60
C TRP A 359 -26.45 5.32 11.86
N TYR A 360 -25.53 6.14 12.36
CA TYR A 360 -25.70 7.57 12.59
C TYR A 360 -24.54 8.32 11.97
N ARG A 361 -24.80 9.46 11.30
CA ARG A 361 -23.76 10.36 10.80
C ARG A 361 -24.16 11.81 11.00
N VAL A 362 -23.19 12.71 10.93
CA VAL A 362 -23.41 14.15 11.05
C VAL A 362 -23.03 14.85 9.77
N GLU A 363 -23.75 15.92 9.46
CA GLU A 363 -23.52 16.79 8.33
C GLU A 363 -23.57 18.26 8.78
N VAL A 364 -22.67 19.09 8.27
CA VAL A 364 -22.65 20.54 8.47
C VAL A 364 -22.98 21.21 7.15
N ARG A 365 -23.99 22.06 7.17
CA ARG A 365 -24.55 22.74 6.00
C ARG A 365 -24.62 24.24 6.22
N GLY A 366 -24.37 25.00 5.16
CA GLY A 366 -24.62 26.44 5.16
C GLY A 366 -24.22 27.13 3.85
N PRO A 367 -24.46 28.44 3.76
CA PRO A 367 -24.18 29.21 2.55
C PRO A 367 -22.68 29.25 2.24
N GLY A 368 -22.32 29.64 1.01
CA GLY A 368 -20.93 29.90 0.57
C GLY A 368 -20.58 29.20 -0.75
N GLU A 369 -19.29 28.87 -0.95
CA GLU A 369 -18.80 28.20 -2.17
C GLU A 369 -19.47 26.84 -2.42
N LEU A 370 -19.56 26.45 -3.70
CA LEU A 370 -20.09 25.15 -4.10
C LEU A 370 -19.26 24.04 -3.45
N SER A 371 -19.91 22.97 -2.99
CA SER A 371 -19.20 21.84 -2.40
C SER A 371 -18.47 20.99 -3.45
N GLY A 372 -18.91 20.97 -4.70
CA GLY A 372 -18.22 20.30 -5.79
C GLY A 372 -18.47 21.00 -7.12
N ARG A 373 -17.69 20.65 -8.14
CA ARG A 373 -17.81 21.21 -9.49
C ARG A 373 -19.20 20.98 -10.08
N ASP A 374 -19.76 19.81 -9.84
CA ASP A 374 -21.02 19.37 -10.44
C ASP A 374 -22.21 19.52 -9.47
N ALA A 375 -21.98 20.12 -8.29
CA ALA A 375 -23.01 20.42 -7.30
C ALA A 375 -24.03 21.47 -7.80
N ASP A 376 -25.30 21.33 -7.40
CA ASP A 376 -26.35 22.29 -7.79
C ASP A 376 -26.07 23.69 -7.21
N PRO A 377 -25.85 24.71 -8.07
CA PRO A 377 -25.55 26.06 -7.62
C PRO A 377 -26.72 26.79 -6.97
N ASN A 378 -27.94 26.24 -7.07
CA ASN A 378 -29.14 26.82 -6.47
C ASN A 378 -29.42 26.30 -5.05
N LEU A 379 -28.64 25.33 -4.56
CA LEU A 379 -28.77 24.85 -3.19
C LEU A 379 -28.41 25.98 -2.23
N PRO A 380 -29.34 26.38 -1.33
CA PRO A 380 -29.11 27.50 -0.42
C PRO A 380 -28.04 27.17 0.65
N ASP A 381 -27.91 25.89 1.01
CA ASP A 381 -26.93 25.40 1.96
C ASP A 381 -26.07 24.30 1.32
N GLN A 382 -24.80 24.61 1.06
CA GLN A 382 -23.80 23.69 0.52
C GLN A 382 -23.19 22.84 1.65
N LEU A 383 -22.52 21.74 1.28
CA LEU A 383 -21.79 20.91 2.23
C LEU A 383 -20.58 21.66 2.82
N ARG A 384 -20.37 21.54 4.13
CA ARG A 384 -19.28 22.19 4.88
C ARG A 384 -18.46 21.24 5.73
N GLY A 385 -19.04 20.11 6.11
CA GLY A 385 -18.39 19.01 6.79
C GLY A 385 -19.32 17.84 6.95
N ALA A 386 -18.76 16.64 7.13
CA ALA A 386 -19.52 15.43 7.44
C ALA A 386 -18.67 14.44 8.23
N THR A 387 -19.29 13.50 8.91
CA THR A 387 -18.57 12.43 9.61
C THR A 387 -18.74 11.10 8.89
N SER A 388 -17.76 10.21 9.06
CA SER A 388 -18.06 8.79 8.97
C SER A 388 -19.18 8.41 9.96
N PRO A 389 -19.98 7.39 9.62
CA PRO A 389 -21.05 6.95 10.50
C PRO A 389 -20.52 6.16 11.70
N VAL A 390 -21.20 6.25 12.84
CA VAL A 390 -21.12 5.21 13.88
C VAL A 390 -22.14 4.13 13.52
N PHE A 391 -21.70 2.88 13.38
CA PHE A 391 -22.57 1.74 13.15
C PHE A 391 -22.89 1.02 14.46
N VAL A 392 -24.15 0.60 14.62
CA VAL A 392 -24.58 -0.25 15.73
C VAL A 392 -25.36 -1.44 15.18
N SER A 393 -24.88 -2.64 15.49
CA SER A 393 -25.44 -3.89 15.00
C SER A 393 -25.87 -4.79 16.16
N VAL A 394 -27.00 -5.48 16.02
CA VAL A 394 -27.60 -6.33 17.06
C VAL A 394 -27.19 -7.78 16.85
N LYS A 395 -26.56 -8.37 17.87
CA LYS A 395 -26.09 -9.77 18.01
C LYS A 395 -24.96 -10.20 17.08
N ARG A 396 -24.86 -9.63 15.89
CA ARG A 396 -23.83 -9.92 14.89
C ARG A 396 -23.54 -8.69 14.06
N ALA A 397 -22.34 -8.62 13.51
CA ALA A 397 -21.99 -7.59 12.56
C ALA A 397 -22.81 -7.66 11.27
N ALA A 398 -22.84 -6.57 10.52
CA ALA A 398 -23.54 -6.55 9.25
C ALA A 398 -22.77 -7.28 8.15
N GLU A 399 -23.50 -8.08 7.38
CA GLU A 399 -23.03 -8.67 6.14
C GLU A 399 -23.47 -7.79 4.96
N PRO A 400 -22.60 -7.52 3.98
CA PRO A 400 -22.97 -6.73 2.81
C PRO A 400 -23.98 -7.51 1.95
N ALA A 401 -25.00 -6.81 1.48
CA ALA A 401 -26.04 -7.34 0.58
C ALA A 401 -25.91 -6.70 -0.82
N PRO A 402 -24.94 -7.16 -1.65
CA PRO A 402 -24.74 -6.64 -3.01
C PRO A 402 -25.84 -7.11 -3.98
N GLU A 403 -25.96 -6.41 -5.11
CA GLU A 403 -26.83 -6.80 -6.22
C GLU A 403 -26.36 -8.13 -6.85
N ILE A 404 -25.04 -8.33 -6.95
CA ILE A 404 -24.42 -9.56 -7.43
C ILE A 404 -23.50 -10.12 -6.33
N ALA A 405 -23.80 -11.32 -5.85
CA ALA A 405 -22.98 -11.98 -4.84
C ALA A 405 -21.64 -12.48 -5.41
N LEU A 406 -20.61 -12.49 -4.58
CA LEU A 406 -19.34 -13.13 -4.89
C LEU A 406 -19.50 -14.66 -5.04
N PRO A 407 -18.70 -15.30 -5.91
CA PRO A 407 -18.64 -16.75 -5.97
C PRO A 407 -18.25 -17.35 -4.61
N ARG A 408 -18.83 -18.52 -4.32
CA ARG A 408 -18.51 -19.28 -3.11
C ARG A 408 -17.00 -19.58 -3.07
N PRO A 409 -16.30 -19.30 -1.96
CA PRO A 409 -14.88 -19.64 -1.82
C PRO A 409 -14.65 -21.15 -1.95
N ALA A 410 -13.54 -21.53 -2.59
CA ALA A 410 -13.06 -22.90 -2.55
C ALA A 410 -12.51 -23.24 -1.14
N ASP A 411 -12.86 -24.42 -0.62
CA ASP A 411 -12.57 -24.82 0.77
C ASP A 411 -11.79 -26.14 0.92
N ALA A 412 -11.40 -26.77 -0.19
CA ALA A 412 -10.64 -28.01 -0.16
C ALA A 412 -9.30 -27.84 0.58
N ASP A 413 -8.85 -28.91 1.23
CA ASP A 413 -7.61 -28.92 2.00
C ASP A 413 -6.40 -28.88 1.06
N ASP A 414 -5.63 -27.79 1.15
CA ASP A 414 -4.38 -27.58 0.43
C ASP A 414 -3.14 -27.99 1.25
N ARG A 415 -3.34 -28.54 2.45
CA ARG A 415 -2.29 -28.96 3.39
C ARG A 415 -1.33 -27.84 3.82
N ALA A 416 -1.69 -26.58 3.61
CA ALA A 416 -0.86 -25.48 4.10
C ALA A 416 -0.97 -25.35 5.62
N SER A 417 0.15 -25.05 6.27
CA SER A 417 0.25 -24.85 7.72
C SER A 417 0.55 -23.40 8.07
N LEU A 418 -0.09 -22.87 9.11
CA LEU A 418 0.17 -21.52 9.61
C LEU A 418 1.59 -21.43 10.18
N VAL A 419 2.32 -20.38 9.79
CA VAL A 419 3.69 -20.11 10.26
C VAL A 419 3.77 -18.89 11.16
N LEU A 420 3.08 -17.81 10.78
CA LEU A 420 3.10 -16.51 11.43
C LEU A 420 1.83 -15.73 11.09
N GLY A 421 1.40 -14.86 12.00
CA GLY A 421 0.18 -14.06 11.86
C GLY A 421 -0.87 -14.50 12.87
N GLU A 422 -1.85 -13.65 13.06
CA GLU A 422 -3.02 -13.91 13.88
C GLU A 422 -4.26 -13.29 13.26
N GLN A 423 -5.42 -13.75 13.71
CA GLN A 423 -6.70 -13.22 13.27
C GLN A 423 -6.78 -11.71 13.53
N ALA A 424 -7.36 -10.96 12.58
CA ALA A 424 -7.46 -9.50 12.55
C ALA A 424 -6.12 -8.74 12.45
N GLY A 425 -4.99 -9.44 12.41
CA GLY A 425 -3.66 -8.87 12.20
C GLY A 425 -3.17 -9.02 10.75
N PHE A 426 -2.09 -8.32 10.42
CA PHE A 426 -1.42 -8.44 9.14
C PHE A 426 -0.01 -9.03 9.29
N ALA A 427 0.24 -10.14 8.63
CA ALA A 427 1.55 -10.69 8.36
C ALA A 427 1.69 -10.99 6.86
N GLY A 428 2.70 -10.43 6.21
CA GLY A 428 2.84 -10.47 4.75
C GLY A 428 4.28 -10.41 4.26
N PHE A 429 4.45 -10.51 2.94
CA PHE A 429 5.72 -10.32 2.23
C PHE A 429 6.85 -11.24 2.75
N ALA A 430 6.52 -12.51 2.99
CA ALA A 430 7.46 -13.46 3.55
C ALA A 430 8.56 -13.87 2.57
N ASP A 431 9.69 -14.32 3.14
CA ASP A 431 10.77 -15.00 2.44
C ASP A 431 11.20 -16.23 3.22
N VAL A 432 11.78 -17.22 2.54
CA VAL A 432 12.16 -18.50 3.16
C VAL A 432 13.53 -18.97 2.70
N ALA A 433 14.31 -19.52 3.63
CA ALA A 433 15.54 -20.26 3.35
C ALA A 433 15.56 -21.59 4.12
N VAL A 434 16.03 -22.65 3.49
CA VAL A 434 16.05 -24.01 4.03
C VAL A 434 17.49 -24.47 4.21
N ALA A 435 17.92 -24.61 5.47
CA ALA A 435 19.22 -25.15 5.83
C ALA A 435 19.06 -26.54 6.47
N GLY A 436 19.34 -27.59 5.69
CA GLY A 436 19.16 -28.97 6.12
C GLY A 436 17.68 -29.29 6.39
N ARG A 437 17.29 -29.45 7.66
CA ARG A 437 15.90 -29.69 8.08
C ARG A 437 15.21 -28.44 8.65
N VAL A 438 15.95 -27.34 8.80
CA VAL A 438 15.44 -26.11 9.39
C VAL A 438 14.95 -25.19 8.28
N ARG A 439 13.73 -24.67 8.45
CA ARG A 439 13.16 -23.65 7.58
C ARG A 439 13.22 -22.33 8.32
N HIS A 440 13.81 -21.33 7.70
CA HIS A 440 13.99 -19.97 8.19
C HIS A 440 13.00 -19.09 7.45
N VAL A 441 11.97 -18.60 8.12
CA VAL A 441 10.94 -17.74 7.52
C VAL A 441 11.08 -16.35 8.12
N VAL A 442 11.09 -15.33 7.27
CA VAL A 442 11.01 -13.92 7.67
C VAL A 442 9.78 -13.29 7.04
N ALA A 443 9.14 -12.35 7.71
CA ALA A 443 7.98 -11.64 7.19
C ALA A 443 7.82 -10.26 7.83
N GLN A 444 6.99 -9.43 7.22
CA GLN A 444 6.52 -8.18 7.81
C GLN A 444 5.30 -8.49 8.68
N VAL A 445 5.19 -7.81 9.81
CA VAL A 445 4.03 -7.86 10.71
C VAL A 445 3.61 -6.44 11.06
N HIS A 446 2.31 -6.13 10.93
CA HIS A 446 1.75 -4.84 11.32
C HIS A 446 0.90 -4.98 12.57
N GLU A 447 1.40 -4.41 13.67
CA GLU A 447 0.79 -4.48 14.99
C GLU A 447 1.10 -3.17 15.72
N ASP A 448 0.19 -2.70 16.59
CA ASP A 448 0.37 -1.46 17.36
C ASP A 448 0.77 -0.24 16.51
N HIS A 449 0.23 -0.12 15.29
CA HIS A 449 0.58 0.94 14.33
C HIS A 449 2.05 0.95 13.92
N ARG A 450 2.72 -0.20 14.01
CA ARG A 450 4.12 -0.39 13.64
C ARG A 450 4.27 -1.50 12.62
N THR A 451 5.16 -1.29 11.65
CA THR A 451 5.62 -2.32 10.73
C THR A 451 6.95 -2.89 11.24
N SER A 452 6.93 -4.18 11.59
CA SER A 452 8.06 -4.92 12.16
C SER A 452 8.53 -6.06 11.26
N VAL A 453 9.82 -6.38 11.31
CA VAL A 453 10.38 -7.59 10.67
C VAL A 453 10.47 -8.70 11.70
N VAL A 454 9.80 -9.82 11.43
CA VAL A 454 9.71 -10.96 12.33
C VAL A 454 10.31 -12.21 11.69
N TYR A 455 11.09 -12.95 12.46
CA TYR A 455 11.75 -14.20 12.06
C TYR A 455 11.15 -15.40 12.80
N ARG A 456 10.98 -16.51 12.07
CA ARG A 456 10.50 -17.80 12.55
C ARG A 456 11.47 -18.91 12.13
N ARG A 457 11.82 -19.75 13.10
CA ARG A 457 12.66 -20.94 12.91
C ARG A 457 11.79 -22.18 13.04
N LEU A 458 11.73 -23.02 12.02
CA LEU A 458 10.94 -24.26 12.03
C LEU A 458 11.87 -25.46 11.88
N ASP A 459 12.03 -26.28 12.92
CA ASP A 459 12.96 -27.43 12.94
C ASP A 459 12.26 -28.80 13.05
N GLY A 460 10.93 -28.82 12.98
CA GLY A 460 10.12 -30.04 13.01
C GLY A 460 9.91 -30.67 14.39
N HIS A 461 10.43 -30.07 15.48
CA HIS A 461 10.31 -30.63 16.83
C HIS A 461 9.14 -30.10 17.67
N GLY A 462 8.25 -29.27 17.08
CA GLY A 462 7.04 -28.81 17.76
C GLY A 462 7.31 -28.16 19.11
N ASP A 463 8.40 -27.38 19.20
CA ASP A 463 8.79 -26.74 20.47
C ASP A 463 7.78 -25.64 20.81
N LYS A 464 7.00 -25.93 21.85
CA LYS A 464 5.87 -25.12 22.34
C LYS A 464 6.30 -23.79 22.97
N HIS A 465 7.63 -23.55 23.06
CA HIS A 465 8.24 -22.32 23.56
C HIS A 465 9.15 -21.63 22.52
N ALA A 466 9.41 -22.26 21.37
CA ALA A 466 9.93 -21.61 20.15
C ALA A 466 8.80 -20.89 19.35
N ASP A 467 7.62 -20.82 19.96
CA ASP A 467 6.33 -20.45 19.38
C ASP A 467 6.06 -18.95 19.23
N LYS A 468 6.98 -18.04 19.58
CA LYS A 468 6.83 -16.60 19.28
C LYS A 468 7.89 -16.14 18.28
N GLY A 469 7.46 -15.46 17.23
CA GLY A 469 8.38 -14.88 16.25
C GLY A 469 9.39 -13.95 16.92
N LEU A 470 10.64 -13.97 16.45
CA LEU A 470 11.68 -13.07 16.92
C LEU A 470 11.61 -11.77 16.11
N VAL A 471 11.30 -10.66 16.78
CA VAL A 471 11.34 -9.33 16.15
C VAL A 471 12.81 -8.93 15.90
N LEU A 472 13.19 -8.72 14.65
CA LEU A 472 14.54 -8.36 14.22
C LEU A 472 14.75 -6.86 14.05
N SER A 473 13.66 -6.09 13.89
CA SER A 473 13.68 -4.63 13.71
C SER A 473 13.78 -3.84 15.02
N ASP A 474 13.93 -4.52 16.16
CA ASP A 474 13.89 -3.91 17.50
C ASP A 474 12.58 -3.12 17.72
N ALA A 475 12.66 -1.87 18.17
CA ALA A 475 11.52 -0.98 18.40
C ALA A 475 11.13 -0.15 17.16
N SER A 476 11.75 -0.38 16.00
CA SER A 476 11.38 0.37 14.78
C SER A 476 9.97 0.03 14.32
N GLY A 477 9.19 1.06 13.97
CA GLY A 477 7.84 0.92 13.40
C GLY A 477 7.75 1.03 11.88
N THR A 478 8.89 1.02 11.17
CA THR A 478 8.96 1.29 9.72
C THR A 478 9.76 0.23 8.95
N ALA A 479 9.97 -0.95 9.53
CA ALA A 479 10.86 -1.97 8.97
C ALA A 479 10.13 -2.88 7.99
N ARG A 480 10.55 -2.90 6.73
CA ARG A 480 9.85 -3.59 5.63
C ARG A 480 10.77 -4.38 4.71
N ALA A 481 10.17 -5.13 3.77
CA ALA A 481 10.82 -5.91 2.72
C ALA A 481 11.96 -6.84 3.21
N PRO A 482 11.72 -7.74 4.18
CA PRO A 482 12.77 -8.64 4.65
C PRO A 482 13.11 -9.72 3.62
N ARG A 483 14.37 -10.17 3.63
CA ARG A 483 14.86 -11.35 2.88
C ARG A 483 15.78 -12.17 3.75
N VAL A 484 15.84 -13.48 3.49
CA VAL A 484 16.65 -14.42 4.27
C VAL A 484 17.48 -15.32 3.36
N ALA A 485 18.72 -15.59 3.76
CA ALA A 485 19.53 -16.64 3.17
C ALA A 485 20.21 -17.44 4.29
N ALA A 486 20.31 -18.76 4.11
CA ALA A 486 20.87 -19.65 5.12
C ALA A 486 21.72 -20.76 4.49
N SER A 487 22.80 -21.15 5.16
CA SER A 487 23.60 -22.31 4.82
C SER A 487 24.27 -22.86 6.08
N GLY A 488 23.96 -24.11 6.42
CA GLY A 488 24.36 -24.70 7.70
C GLY A 488 23.80 -23.92 8.90
N ASP A 489 24.68 -23.47 9.79
CA ASP A 489 24.31 -22.67 10.97
C ASP A 489 24.33 -21.15 10.71
N ASP A 490 24.78 -20.72 9.53
CA ASP A 490 24.84 -19.31 9.14
C ASP A 490 23.49 -18.89 8.55
N VAL A 491 22.82 -17.94 9.22
CA VAL A 491 21.55 -17.36 8.77
C VAL A 491 21.70 -15.85 8.70
N TRP A 492 21.38 -15.27 7.55
CA TRP A 492 21.45 -13.84 7.31
C TRP A 492 20.06 -13.31 6.97
N VAL A 493 19.68 -12.22 7.63
CA VAL A 493 18.42 -11.52 7.36
C VAL A 493 18.72 -10.07 7.05
N VAL A 494 18.26 -9.60 5.88
CA VAL A 494 18.35 -8.22 5.42
C VAL A 494 16.95 -7.60 5.35
N TRP A 495 16.82 -6.32 5.64
CA TRP A 495 15.58 -5.57 5.49
C TRP A 495 15.87 -4.08 5.25
N GLN A 496 14.87 -3.32 4.83
CA GLN A 496 14.94 -1.85 4.79
C GLN A 496 14.19 -1.23 5.97
N ASP A 497 14.69 -0.13 6.51
CA ASP A 497 14.11 0.48 7.70
C ASP A 497 14.48 1.97 7.81
N ALA A 498 13.50 2.82 8.14
CA ALA A 498 13.71 4.23 8.45
C ALA A 498 13.93 4.48 9.96
N ARG A 499 13.96 3.43 10.79
CA ARG A 499 14.11 3.49 12.26
C ARG A 499 13.06 4.41 12.91
N GLY A 500 11.83 4.39 12.38
CA GLY A 500 10.72 5.25 12.82
C GLY A 500 10.80 6.70 12.34
N GLN A 501 11.73 7.05 11.46
CA GLN A 501 11.89 8.42 10.93
C GLN A 501 11.29 8.53 9.52
N GLU A 502 10.04 9.00 9.44
CA GLU A 502 9.31 9.10 8.17
C GLU A 502 9.40 10.51 7.54
N GLN A 503 9.98 11.50 8.22
CA GLN A 503 10.16 12.87 7.72
C GLN A 503 11.63 13.33 7.85
N PRO A 504 12.43 13.31 6.77
CA PRO A 504 12.08 12.77 5.46
C PRO A 504 12.09 11.25 5.43
N HIS A 505 11.25 10.67 4.57
CA HIS A 505 11.23 9.23 4.33
C HIS A 505 12.54 8.81 3.66
N ARG A 506 13.46 8.22 4.45
CA ARG A 506 14.81 7.80 4.02
C ARG A 506 15.18 6.45 4.63
N PRO A 507 14.53 5.36 4.18
CA PRO A 507 14.88 4.02 4.63
C PRO A 507 16.33 3.68 4.28
N GLU A 508 16.95 2.88 5.14
CA GLU A 508 18.31 2.38 5.03
C GLU A 508 18.30 0.84 5.03
N ILE A 509 19.36 0.21 4.50
CA ILE A 509 19.49 -1.26 4.48
C ILE A 509 20.19 -1.76 5.74
N TYR A 510 19.57 -2.68 6.45
CA TYR A 510 20.08 -3.32 7.66
C TYR A 510 20.22 -4.83 7.48
N LEU A 511 21.24 -5.41 8.11
CA LEU A 511 21.58 -6.82 8.05
C LEU A 511 21.83 -7.37 9.47
N ARG A 512 21.34 -8.58 9.74
CA ARG A 512 21.71 -9.37 10.93
C ARG A 512 22.25 -10.74 10.53
N HIS A 513 23.12 -11.26 11.38
CA HIS A 513 23.73 -12.58 11.24
C HIS A 513 23.41 -13.44 12.46
N SER A 514 23.12 -14.72 12.22
CA SER A 514 23.13 -15.77 13.22
C SER A 514 24.16 -16.82 12.85
N ARG A 515 24.96 -17.26 13.83
CA ARG A 515 25.97 -18.33 13.69
C ARG A 515 25.55 -19.63 14.36
N ASN A 516 24.28 -19.75 14.75
CA ASN A 516 23.77 -20.88 15.52
C ASN A 516 22.44 -21.41 15.00
N GLY A 517 22.27 -21.35 13.67
CA GLY A 517 21.09 -21.83 12.97
C GLY A 517 19.85 -21.01 13.31
N GLY A 518 20.02 -19.69 13.50
CA GLY A 518 18.94 -18.75 13.75
C GLY A 518 18.30 -18.86 15.13
N LYS A 519 19.03 -19.35 16.15
CA LYS A 519 18.57 -19.36 17.56
C LYS A 519 18.75 -18.00 18.22
N SER A 520 19.75 -17.23 17.79
CA SER A 520 19.97 -15.84 18.19
C SER A 520 20.66 -15.08 17.06
N PHE A 521 20.46 -13.76 17.01
CA PHE A 521 21.09 -12.89 16.03
C PHE A 521 21.99 -11.85 16.70
N ASP A 522 23.06 -11.47 16.01
CA ASP A 522 23.89 -10.33 16.36
C ASP A 522 23.09 -9.01 16.25
N SER A 523 23.75 -7.91 16.64
CA SER A 523 23.23 -6.56 16.42
C SER A 523 23.13 -6.24 14.92
N ALA A 524 22.14 -5.44 14.54
CA ALA A 524 21.96 -5.00 13.16
C ALA A 524 23.14 -4.14 12.68
N VAL A 525 23.62 -4.42 11.47
CA VAL A 525 24.63 -3.64 10.76
C VAL A 525 23.96 -2.88 9.62
N LYS A 526 24.24 -1.58 9.50
CA LYS A 526 23.77 -0.76 8.39
C LYS A 526 24.70 -0.87 7.19
N LEU A 527 24.17 -1.11 6.00
CA LEU A 527 24.94 -1.29 4.76
C LEU A 527 24.92 -0.03 3.86
N SER A 528 23.79 0.67 3.82
CA SER A 528 23.63 1.90 3.04
C SER A 528 24.33 3.11 3.66
N ASN A 529 24.51 4.16 2.87
CA ASN A 529 25.36 5.31 3.18
C ASN A 529 24.63 6.52 3.79
N GLY A 530 23.32 6.46 4.09
CA GLY A 530 22.56 7.61 4.61
C GLY A 530 22.05 8.59 3.55
N GLN A 531 22.29 8.35 2.25
CA GLN A 531 21.94 9.28 1.17
C GLN A 531 20.77 8.75 0.35
N GLY A 532 19.75 9.57 0.17
CA GLY A 532 18.52 9.18 -0.52
C GLY A 532 17.73 8.12 0.26
N ARG A 533 16.97 7.31 -0.48
CA ARG A 533 16.20 6.16 -0.01
C ARG A 533 16.89 4.89 -0.50
N ALA A 534 17.13 3.93 0.38
CA ALA A 534 17.67 2.62 0.04
C ALA A 534 16.63 1.54 0.36
N GLU A 535 16.20 0.80 -0.67
CA GLU A 535 14.96 0.02 -0.67
C GLU A 535 15.10 -1.31 -1.43
N GLN A 536 14.14 -2.21 -1.22
CA GLN A 536 13.98 -3.49 -1.90
C GLN A 536 15.25 -4.37 -1.90
N PRO A 537 15.78 -4.74 -0.71
CA PRO A 537 16.98 -5.55 -0.65
C PRO A 537 16.74 -6.98 -1.16
N ALA A 538 17.81 -7.59 -1.68
CA ALA A 538 17.92 -8.99 -2.01
C ALA A 538 19.22 -9.57 -1.47
N ILE A 539 19.23 -10.87 -1.15
CA ILE A 539 20.38 -11.55 -0.54
C ILE A 539 20.59 -12.94 -1.13
N ALA A 540 21.86 -13.32 -1.30
CA ALA A 540 22.31 -14.69 -1.54
C ALA A 540 23.62 -14.95 -0.77
N LEU A 541 24.03 -16.21 -0.67
CA LEU A 541 25.28 -16.60 -0.01
C LEU A 541 26.30 -17.13 -1.01
N LEU A 542 27.56 -16.73 -0.84
CA LEU A 542 28.71 -17.42 -1.41
C LEU A 542 28.99 -18.71 -0.61
N ASP A 543 29.65 -19.69 -1.22
CA ASP A 543 29.99 -20.97 -0.58
C ASP A 543 30.85 -20.80 0.70
N ASP A 544 31.59 -19.70 0.82
CA ASP A 544 32.36 -19.31 2.01
C ASP A 544 31.56 -18.43 2.99
N GLN A 545 30.23 -18.48 2.93
CA GLN A 545 29.27 -17.88 3.87
C GLN A 545 29.26 -16.34 3.91
N HIS A 546 29.90 -15.68 2.93
CA HIS A 546 29.78 -14.24 2.74
C HIS A 546 28.46 -13.89 2.03
N PRO A 547 27.61 -13.02 2.62
CA PRO A 547 26.38 -12.62 1.97
C PRO A 547 26.64 -11.58 0.89
N VAL A 548 25.97 -11.77 -0.25
CA VAL A 548 25.87 -10.80 -1.34
C VAL A 548 24.54 -10.09 -1.17
N VAL A 549 24.58 -8.79 -0.88
CA VAL A 549 23.38 -7.97 -0.68
C VAL A 549 23.26 -6.96 -1.81
N ALA A 550 22.11 -6.92 -2.48
CA ALA A 550 21.78 -5.96 -3.51
C ALA A 550 20.55 -5.13 -3.08
N TRP A 551 20.47 -3.85 -3.46
CA TRP A 551 19.31 -2.98 -3.16
C TRP A 551 19.20 -1.84 -4.18
N ALA A 552 18.01 -1.26 -4.30
CA ALA A 552 17.78 -0.04 -5.08
C ALA A 552 18.03 1.20 -4.21
N GLN A 553 18.69 2.22 -4.73
CA GLN A 553 18.97 3.46 -3.99
C GLN A 553 19.06 4.69 -4.90
N ASN A 554 18.44 5.79 -4.46
CA ASN A 554 18.37 7.04 -5.24
C ASN A 554 19.34 8.15 -4.77
N ALA A 555 20.50 7.79 -4.22
CA ALA A 555 21.48 8.76 -3.73
C ALA A 555 21.99 9.76 -4.78
N GLY A 556 21.96 9.38 -6.07
CA GLY A 556 22.37 10.21 -7.19
C GLY A 556 21.21 10.91 -7.91
N GLY A 557 20.01 10.93 -7.34
CA GLY A 557 18.78 11.39 -7.99
C GLY A 557 17.97 10.19 -8.48
N ALA A 558 18.43 9.51 -9.51
CA ALA A 558 17.76 8.31 -10.04
C ALA A 558 17.99 7.08 -9.14
N PHE A 559 17.00 6.17 -9.08
CA PHE A 559 17.18 4.88 -8.42
C PHE A 559 18.16 4.00 -9.21
N ASP A 560 19.21 3.55 -8.55
CA ASP A 560 20.20 2.62 -9.07
C ASP A 560 20.33 1.38 -8.19
N VAL A 561 20.80 0.26 -8.75
CA VAL A 561 21.11 -0.96 -8.01
C VAL A 561 22.54 -0.91 -7.49
N TYR A 562 22.66 -1.04 -6.17
CA TYR A 562 23.92 -1.18 -5.45
C TYR A 562 24.09 -2.61 -4.97
N VAL A 563 25.32 -3.09 -4.93
CA VAL A 563 25.66 -4.44 -4.44
C VAL A 563 26.88 -4.40 -3.53
N GLN A 564 26.87 -5.21 -2.47
CA GLN A 564 28.02 -5.43 -1.61
C GLN A 564 28.16 -6.92 -1.24
N VAL A 565 29.35 -7.48 -1.43
CA VAL A 565 29.75 -8.75 -0.80
C VAL A 565 30.26 -8.44 0.61
N VAL A 566 29.44 -8.68 1.63
CA VAL A 566 29.73 -8.25 3.01
C VAL A 566 30.90 -9.06 3.58
N GLY A 567 31.86 -8.36 4.18
CA GLY A 567 33.11 -8.94 4.68
C GLY A 567 34.20 -9.11 3.61
N VAL A 568 33.90 -8.82 2.33
CA VAL A 568 34.87 -8.85 1.23
C VAL A 568 35.05 -7.46 0.63
N ASP A 569 33.95 -6.83 0.22
CA ASP A 569 33.96 -5.51 -0.39
C ASP A 569 34.02 -4.41 0.69
N ARG A 570 34.85 -3.39 0.46
CA ARG A 570 35.00 -2.26 1.39
C ARG A 570 33.77 -1.36 1.43
N THR A 571 33.14 -1.13 0.28
CA THR A 571 31.97 -0.28 0.11
C THR A 571 31.05 -0.87 -0.95
N PRO A 572 29.76 -0.51 -0.96
CA PRO A 572 28.83 -0.91 -2.02
C PRO A 572 29.27 -0.39 -3.39
N VAL A 573 28.93 -1.11 -4.46
CA VAL A 573 29.20 -0.76 -5.86
C VAL A 573 27.87 -0.51 -6.57
N ASN A 574 27.73 0.63 -7.25
CA ASN A 574 26.60 0.90 -8.15
C ASN A 574 26.82 0.14 -9.47
N ILE A 575 25.94 -0.82 -9.77
CA ILE A 575 26.07 -1.70 -10.94
C ILE A 575 25.15 -1.30 -12.10
N SER A 576 24.13 -0.48 -11.87
CA SER A 576 23.16 -0.10 -12.90
C SER A 576 23.45 1.24 -13.57
N ALA A 577 24.28 2.11 -12.99
CA ALA A 577 24.54 3.45 -13.53
C ALA A 577 25.13 3.44 -14.95
N ALA A 578 25.92 2.43 -15.31
CA ALA A 578 26.55 2.36 -16.62
C ALA A 578 25.50 2.33 -17.74
N GLY A 579 25.60 3.29 -18.66
CA GLY A 579 24.70 3.42 -19.81
C GLY A 579 23.40 4.18 -19.56
N LYS A 580 23.14 4.67 -18.33
CA LYS A 580 22.00 5.56 -18.07
C LYS A 580 22.28 6.98 -18.56
N VAL A 581 21.25 7.62 -19.12
CA VAL A 581 21.25 9.05 -19.44
C VAL A 581 20.34 9.75 -18.46
N ILE A 582 20.89 10.71 -17.72
CA ILE A 582 20.12 11.57 -16.82
C ILE A 582 19.99 12.94 -17.48
N VAL A 583 18.76 13.45 -17.58
CA VAL A 583 18.49 14.81 -18.04
C VAL A 583 18.06 15.63 -16.84
N ALA A 584 18.70 16.78 -16.64
CA ALA A 584 18.33 17.69 -15.58
C ALA A 584 17.04 18.44 -15.94
N GLY A 585 16.18 18.63 -14.95
CA GLY A 585 14.97 19.43 -15.10
C GLY A 585 15.24 20.89 -15.46
N THR A 586 14.26 21.51 -16.09
CA THR A 586 14.17 22.92 -16.41
C THR A 586 12.97 23.53 -15.66
N PRO A 587 13.02 24.82 -15.29
CA PRO A 587 11.88 25.46 -14.63
C PRO A 587 10.61 25.58 -15.48
N ASP A 588 10.74 25.49 -16.80
CA ASP A 588 9.65 25.71 -17.76
C ASP A 588 8.87 24.43 -18.09
N ASP A 589 9.37 23.27 -17.68
CA ASP A 589 8.76 21.96 -17.92
C ASP A 589 9.00 21.03 -16.74
N ALA A 590 7.94 20.75 -15.98
CA ALA A 590 7.97 19.85 -14.83
C ALA A 590 8.40 18.41 -15.20
N ARG A 591 8.21 18.01 -16.47
CA ARG A 591 8.55 16.69 -16.99
C ARG A 591 9.91 16.60 -17.67
N SER A 592 10.60 17.73 -17.80
CA SER A 592 11.94 17.76 -18.40
C SER A 592 13.03 16.98 -17.64
N PRO A 593 12.96 16.71 -16.31
CA PRO A 593 13.87 15.78 -15.69
C PRO A 593 13.64 14.34 -16.19
N ILE A 594 14.71 13.66 -16.61
CA ILE A 594 14.67 12.23 -16.97
C ILE A 594 15.58 11.48 -16.02
N HIS A 595 14.99 10.60 -15.19
CA HIS A 595 15.66 9.86 -14.14
C HIS A 595 15.34 8.36 -14.21
N PRO A 596 15.89 7.60 -15.17
CA PRO A 596 15.67 6.17 -15.28
C PRO A 596 15.92 5.41 -13.97
N ALA A 597 14.91 4.70 -13.51
CA ALA A 597 14.94 3.93 -12.28
C ALA A 597 15.35 2.47 -12.55
N SER A 598 16.15 1.94 -11.63
CA SER A 598 16.48 0.51 -11.54
C SER A 598 15.99 -0.01 -10.19
N LEU A 599 15.06 -0.96 -10.21
CA LEU A 599 14.29 -1.39 -9.03
C LEU A 599 14.24 -2.91 -8.89
N PHE A 600 13.84 -3.38 -7.71
CA PHE A 600 13.58 -4.79 -7.39
C PHE A 600 14.71 -5.75 -7.81
N PRO A 601 15.94 -5.59 -7.28
CA PRO A 601 17.02 -6.49 -7.61
C PRO A 601 16.75 -7.92 -7.11
N SER A 602 17.25 -8.92 -7.83
CA SER A 602 17.35 -10.32 -7.42
C SER A 602 18.78 -10.81 -7.68
N VAL A 603 19.29 -11.68 -6.81
CA VAL A 603 20.69 -12.13 -6.86
C VAL A 603 20.79 -13.65 -6.86
N ALA A 604 21.69 -14.18 -7.68
CA ALA A 604 22.08 -15.59 -7.66
C ALA A 604 23.60 -15.75 -7.67
N VAL A 605 24.07 -16.83 -7.05
CA VAL A 605 25.49 -17.21 -7.01
C VAL A 605 25.68 -18.51 -7.79
N THR A 606 26.65 -18.52 -8.70
CA THR A 606 27.01 -19.72 -9.46
C THR A 606 28.00 -20.59 -8.68
N ARG A 607 28.11 -21.87 -9.06
CA ARG A 607 29.07 -22.82 -8.44
C ARG A 607 30.53 -22.39 -8.49
N HIS A 608 30.89 -21.50 -9.42
CA HIS A 608 32.24 -20.96 -9.53
C HIS A 608 32.40 -19.64 -8.78
N ARG A 609 31.50 -19.32 -7.85
CA ARG A 609 31.42 -18.05 -7.10
C ARG A 609 31.21 -16.83 -7.97
N GLY A 610 30.69 -17.01 -9.19
CA GLY A 610 30.20 -15.89 -10.00
C GLY A 610 28.91 -15.36 -9.40
N ILE A 611 28.73 -14.04 -9.43
CA ILE A 611 27.52 -13.39 -8.93
C ILE A 611 26.78 -12.81 -10.14
N VAL A 612 25.47 -13.06 -10.21
CA VAL A 612 24.58 -12.45 -11.20
C VAL A 612 23.49 -11.72 -10.46
N VAL A 613 23.28 -10.45 -10.81
CA VAL A 613 22.21 -9.62 -10.26
C VAL A 613 21.33 -9.18 -11.41
N THR A 614 20.02 -9.34 -11.25
CA THR A 614 18.98 -8.91 -12.19
C THR A 614 18.10 -7.85 -11.56
N TRP A 615 17.55 -6.93 -12.34
CA TRP A 615 16.63 -5.89 -11.86
C TRP A 615 15.71 -5.43 -12.99
N GLN A 616 14.61 -4.74 -12.65
CA GLN A 616 13.79 -4.05 -13.65
C GLN A 616 14.30 -2.62 -13.86
N ASP A 617 14.23 -2.13 -15.08
CA ASP A 617 14.85 -0.88 -15.50
C ASP A 617 14.06 -0.21 -16.63
N ASN A 618 13.76 1.09 -16.51
CA ASN A 618 13.02 1.83 -17.55
C ASN A 618 13.92 2.73 -18.41
N ARG A 619 15.26 2.57 -18.41
CA ARG A 619 16.18 3.46 -19.16
C ARG A 619 15.99 3.49 -20.68
N PHE A 620 15.26 2.53 -21.23
CA PHE A 620 14.99 2.44 -22.66
C PHE A 620 13.64 3.06 -23.02
N ASP A 621 12.86 3.46 -22.02
CA ASP A 621 11.68 4.27 -22.22
C ASP A 621 12.07 5.68 -22.72
N PRO A 622 11.37 6.23 -23.72
CA PRO A 622 11.60 7.59 -24.18
C PRO A 622 11.47 8.66 -23.10
N ASP A 623 10.55 8.46 -22.15
CA ASP A 623 10.17 9.40 -21.08
C ASP A 623 10.26 8.72 -19.70
N ALA A 624 11.36 8.00 -19.45
CA ALA A 624 11.55 7.20 -18.25
C ALA A 624 11.18 7.92 -16.93
N GLY A 625 10.22 7.35 -16.22
CA GLY A 625 9.65 7.84 -14.97
C GLY A 625 8.32 8.56 -15.17
N TRP A 626 7.81 8.69 -16.40
CA TRP A 626 6.65 9.51 -16.69
C TRP A 626 5.66 8.83 -17.63
N THR A 627 4.36 8.86 -17.28
CA THR A 627 3.35 8.34 -18.21
C THR A 627 3.11 9.28 -19.40
N GLY A 628 2.94 8.71 -20.59
CA GLY A 628 2.66 9.43 -21.83
C GLY A 628 3.87 10.15 -22.44
N HIS A 629 3.70 10.71 -23.64
CA HIS A 629 4.79 11.34 -24.40
C HIS A 629 4.75 12.87 -24.32
N THR A 630 5.89 13.51 -24.04
CA THR A 630 6.08 14.95 -24.31
C THR A 630 7.26 15.12 -25.27
N PRO A 631 7.02 15.15 -26.59
CA PRO A 631 8.09 15.18 -27.58
C PRO A 631 8.94 16.45 -27.45
N PRO A 632 10.27 16.37 -27.57
CA PRO A 632 11.08 17.55 -27.79
C PRO A 632 10.60 18.33 -29.03
N ALA A 633 10.74 19.66 -29.01
CA ALA A 633 10.29 20.52 -30.11
C ALA A 633 10.78 20.01 -31.49
N GLY A 634 9.83 19.69 -32.37
CA GLY A 634 10.10 19.19 -33.73
C GLY A 634 10.12 17.66 -33.88
N GLN A 635 9.92 16.89 -32.81
CA GLN A 635 9.68 15.44 -32.88
C GLN A 635 8.19 15.10 -33.05
N PRO A 636 7.85 13.92 -33.61
CA PRO A 636 6.46 13.49 -33.76
C PRO A 636 5.79 13.32 -32.39
N ALA A 637 4.49 13.60 -32.30
CA ALA A 637 3.70 13.46 -31.06
C ALA A 637 3.48 12.01 -30.60
N GLY A 638 4.03 11.01 -31.28
CA GLY A 638 3.93 9.59 -30.91
C GLY A 638 5.28 9.05 -30.47
N GLY A 639 5.29 8.17 -29.46
CA GLY A 639 6.52 7.50 -29.02
C GLY A 639 6.53 7.10 -27.54
N GLY A 640 5.87 7.86 -26.67
CA GLY A 640 5.79 7.55 -25.24
C GLY A 640 4.92 6.34 -24.93
N THR A 641 5.03 5.89 -23.70
CA THR A 641 4.47 4.62 -23.22
C THR A 641 3.50 4.89 -22.05
N ASN A 642 2.59 3.94 -21.81
CA ASN A 642 1.73 3.97 -20.64
C ASN A 642 1.24 2.55 -20.29
N PRO A 643 1.70 1.92 -19.21
CA PRO A 643 2.75 2.42 -18.29
C PRO A 643 4.12 2.51 -18.98
N ASP A 644 5.14 2.98 -18.26
CA ASP A 644 6.53 2.95 -18.69
C ASP A 644 6.94 1.59 -19.27
N ASN A 645 7.77 1.61 -20.31
CA ASN A 645 8.46 0.42 -20.79
C ASN A 645 9.59 0.04 -19.82
N TRP A 646 9.23 -0.89 -18.93
CA TRP A 646 10.16 -1.57 -18.04
C TRP A 646 10.80 -2.78 -18.72
N GLU A 647 12.11 -2.96 -18.50
CA GLU A 647 12.87 -4.09 -19.00
C GLU A 647 13.66 -4.79 -17.90
N ILE A 648 13.99 -6.07 -18.11
CA ILE A 648 14.86 -6.81 -17.21
C ILE A 648 16.31 -6.69 -17.67
N LEU A 649 17.19 -6.25 -16.78
CA LEU A 649 18.64 -6.19 -17.01
C LEU A 649 19.38 -7.14 -16.08
N ALA A 650 20.61 -7.49 -16.46
CA ALA A 650 21.53 -8.27 -15.64
C ALA A 650 22.95 -7.68 -15.65
N ALA A 651 23.68 -7.84 -14.55
CA ALA A 651 25.13 -7.65 -14.50
C ALA A 651 25.79 -8.83 -13.78
N VAL A 652 27.03 -9.11 -14.20
CA VAL A 652 27.81 -10.27 -13.73
C VAL A 652 29.10 -9.81 -13.08
N ARG A 653 29.44 -10.39 -11.94
CA ARG A 653 30.78 -10.37 -11.35
C ARG A 653 31.37 -11.76 -11.44
N ALA A 654 32.29 -11.95 -12.37
CA ALA A 654 33.00 -13.21 -12.55
C ALA A 654 34.06 -13.40 -11.46
N ASN A 655 34.22 -14.61 -10.93
CA ASN A 655 35.32 -14.96 -10.03
C ASN A 655 36.60 -15.27 -10.85
N PRO A 656 37.81 -14.78 -10.48
CA PRO A 656 38.18 -14.03 -9.26
C PRO A 656 38.16 -12.50 -9.39
N SER A 657 37.50 -11.95 -10.41
CA SER A 657 37.41 -10.50 -10.60
C SER A 657 36.59 -9.84 -9.48
N ALA A 658 37.08 -8.69 -9.01
CA ALA A 658 36.29 -7.80 -8.16
C ALA A 658 35.40 -6.84 -8.98
N ALA A 659 35.61 -6.76 -10.30
CA ALA A 659 34.88 -5.87 -11.18
C ALA A 659 33.57 -6.47 -11.69
N TRP A 660 32.56 -5.62 -11.81
CA TRP A 660 31.29 -5.93 -12.46
C TRP A 660 31.37 -5.66 -13.96
N GLY A 661 30.73 -6.52 -14.75
CA GLY A 661 30.47 -6.28 -16.16
C GLY A 661 29.44 -5.18 -16.38
N THR A 662 29.39 -4.65 -17.59
CA THR A 662 28.34 -3.70 -18.00
C THR A 662 26.97 -4.39 -18.02
N PRO A 663 25.89 -3.70 -17.64
CA PRO A 663 24.54 -4.26 -17.73
C PRO A 663 24.16 -4.73 -19.14
N VAL A 664 23.44 -5.84 -19.22
CA VAL A 664 22.88 -6.41 -20.47
C VAL A 664 21.36 -6.56 -20.36
N ARG A 665 20.65 -6.43 -21.49
CA ARG A 665 19.19 -6.67 -21.57
C ARG A 665 18.90 -8.17 -21.51
N VAL A 666 18.07 -8.60 -20.57
CA VAL A 666 17.58 -9.98 -20.42
C VAL A 666 16.29 -10.18 -21.19
N SER A 667 15.33 -9.27 -21.02
CA SER A 667 14.03 -9.38 -21.69
C SER A 667 14.04 -8.82 -23.11
N ALA A 668 14.70 -7.66 -23.30
CA ALA A 668 14.88 -7.01 -24.60
C ALA A 668 13.56 -6.76 -25.36
N ASN A 669 12.54 -6.29 -24.64
CA ASN A 669 11.18 -6.10 -25.17
C ASN A 669 10.79 -4.63 -25.15
N ASP A 670 10.81 -3.99 -26.32
CA ASP A 670 10.49 -2.55 -26.43
C ASP A 670 8.98 -2.23 -26.35
N ASN A 671 8.10 -3.23 -26.14
CA ASN A 671 6.64 -3.09 -26.25
C ASN A 671 5.88 -3.65 -25.04
N ALA A 672 6.53 -3.77 -23.87
CA ALA A 672 5.88 -4.25 -22.65
C ALA A 672 6.52 -3.62 -21.41
N ALA A 673 5.78 -3.63 -20.30
CA ALA A 673 6.33 -3.39 -18.99
C ALA A 673 6.71 -4.73 -18.34
N ASP A 674 7.99 -5.10 -18.42
CA ASP A 674 8.57 -6.27 -17.78
C ASP A 674 9.06 -5.93 -16.36
N ARG A 675 8.55 -6.63 -15.34
CA ARG A 675 8.73 -6.26 -13.93
C ARG A 675 9.04 -7.45 -13.02
N HIS A 676 9.53 -7.15 -11.82
CA HIS A 676 9.70 -8.09 -10.70
C HIS A 676 10.50 -9.36 -11.06
N PRO A 677 11.78 -9.24 -11.48
CA PRO A 677 12.57 -10.39 -11.85
C PRO A 677 12.96 -11.25 -10.65
N SER A 678 13.03 -12.56 -10.85
CA SER A 678 13.65 -13.51 -9.92
C SER A 678 14.63 -14.38 -10.70
N ILE A 679 15.81 -14.64 -10.12
CA ILE A 679 16.86 -15.45 -10.73
C ILE A 679 17.23 -16.68 -9.88
N ALA A 680 17.47 -17.82 -10.52
CA ALA A 680 18.00 -19.03 -9.91
C ALA A 680 19.03 -19.71 -10.83
N VAL A 681 19.84 -20.62 -10.26
CA VAL A 681 20.82 -21.41 -10.99
C VAL A 681 20.45 -22.88 -10.86
N ASP A 682 20.29 -23.58 -11.98
CA ASP A 682 19.98 -25.01 -11.98
C ASP A 682 21.22 -25.89 -11.67
N ARG A 683 21.00 -27.20 -11.53
CA ARG A 683 22.09 -28.16 -11.32
C ARG A 683 23.08 -28.30 -12.46
N ASP A 684 22.82 -27.77 -13.64
CA ASP A 684 23.76 -27.80 -14.76
C ASP A 684 24.53 -26.47 -14.86
N GLY A 685 24.25 -25.52 -13.97
CA GLY A 685 24.86 -24.19 -13.92
C GLY A 685 24.17 -23.17 -14.83
N VAL A 686 23.00 -23.50 -15.38
CA VAL A 686 22.20 -22.60 -16.22
C VAL A 686 21.48 -21.62 -15.31
N LEU A 687 21.64 -20.32 -15.61
CA LEU A 687 20.90 -19.23 -15.01
C LEU A 687 19.50 -19.20 -15.63
N VAL A 688 18.47 -19.12 -14.80
CA VAL A 688 17.08 -18.93 -15.21
C VAL A 688 16.56 -17.66 -14.56
N VAL A 689 16.03 -16.74 -15.36
CA VAL A 689 15.37 -15.51 -14.90
C VAL A 689 13.92 -15.60 -15.29
N ILE A 690 13.02 -15.29 -14.36
CA ILE A 690 11.57 -15.17 -14.59
C ILE A 690 11.12 -13.75 -14.23
N TRP A 691 10.11 -13.23 -14.91
CA TRP A 691 9.50 -11.92 -14.65
C TRP A 691 8.03 -11.92 -15.08
N GLU A 692 7.27 -10.94 -14.61
CA GLU A 692 5.92 -10.65 -15.12
C GLU A 692 6.00 -9.60 -16.24
N THR A 693 5.08 -9.66 -17.19
CA THR A 693 5.02 -8.74 -18.33
C THR A 693 3.59 -8.22 -18.52
N LYS A 694 3.44 -6.91 -18.73
CA LYS A 694 2.20 -6.21 -19.07
C LYS A 694 2.34 -5.60 -20.46
N ALA A 695 1.29 -5.61 -21.28
CA ALA A 695 1.26 -4.74 -22.45
C ALA A 695 1.36 -3.27 -22.01
N LEU A 696 1.89 -2.38 -22.86
CA LEU A 696 1.89 -0.92 -22.66
C LEU A 696 0.46 -0.36 -22.83
N SER A 697 -0.41 -0.77 -21.92
CA SER A 697 -1.79 -0.34 -21.76
C SER A 697 -2.01 0.00 -20.29
N ALA A 698 -2.49 1.21 -20.02
CA ALA A 698 -2.71 1.71 -18.67
C ALA A 698 -3.63 0.77 -17.86
N SER A 699 -4.70 0.26 -18.47
CA SER A 699 -5.68 -0.63 -17.82
C SER A 699 -6.15 -1.75 -18.76
N GLY A 700 -6.95 -2.68 -18.22
CA GLY A 700 -7.65 -3.70 -18.99
C GLY A 700 -6.73 -4.73 -19.63
N ALA A 701 -5.51 -4.88 -19.12
CA ALA A 701 -4.49 -5.78 -19.65
C ALA A 701 -3.99 -6.73 -18.56
N ASN A 702 -4.12 -8.03 -18.81
CA ASN A 702 -3.64 -9.05 -17.89
C ASN A 702 -2.12 -9.17 -17.89
N LEU A 703 -1.55 -9.39 -16.70
CA LEU A 703 -0.16 -9.78 -16.53
C LEU A 703 0.04 -11.25 -16.91
N SER A 704 1.19 -11.55 -17.52
CA SER A 704 1.62 -12.92 -17.81
C SER A 704 3.09 -13.10 -17.45
N LEU A 705 3.56 -14.35 -17.40
CA LEU A 705 4.94 -14.65 -17.01
C LEU A 705 5.84 -15.00 -18.19
N ARG A 706 7.08 -14.53 -18.13
CA ARG A 706 8.15 -14.82 -19.10
C ARG A 706 9.39 -15.30 -18.38
N ALA A 707 10.17 -16.15 -19.05
CA ALA A 707 11.45 -16.59 -18.55
C ALA A 707 12.52 -16.61 -19.65
N SER A 708 13.77 -16.35 -19.26
CA SER A 708 14.94 -16.49 -20.13
C SER A 708 16.06 -17.23 -19.39
N ARG A 709 17.00 -17.75 -20.16
CA ARG A 709 18.11 -18.57 -19.66
C ARG A 709 19.45 -18.12 -20.22
N SER A 710 20.49 -18.36 -19.44
CA SER A 710 21.87 -18.04 -19.80
C SER A 710 22.86 -19.03 -19.19
N THR A 711 24.05 -19.16 -19.79
CA THR A 711 25.17 -19.94 -19.24
C THR A 711 26.32 -19.07 -18.75
N ASP A 712 26.33 -17.79 -19.13
CA ASP A 712 27.37 -16.81 -18.82
C ASP A 712 26.85 -15.59 -18.06
N GLY A 713 25.51 -15.40 -18.02
CA GLY A 713 24.83 -14.24 -17.46
C GLY A 713 24.88 -12.99 -18.35
N THR A 714 25.53 -13.08 -19.52
CA THR A 714 25.71 -11.98 -20.47
C THR A 714 24.94 -12.18 -21.78
N THR A 715 24.69 -13.43 -22.15
CA THR A 715 23.94 -13.83 -23.35
C THR A 715 22.67 -14.57 -22.93
N TRP A 716 21.51 -14.03 -23.29
CA TRP A 716 20.21 -14.54 -22.87
C TRP A 716 19.43 -15.14 -24.04
N SER A 717 18.67 -16.20 -23.78
CA SER A 717 17.77 -16.77 -24.79
C SER A 717 16.58 -15.86 -25.06
N VAL A 718 15.87 -16.11 -26.16
CA VAL A 718 14.53 -15.56 -26.36
C VAL A 718 13.63 -15.94 -25.18
N ALA A 719 12.80 -15.00 -24.73
CA ALA A 719 11.88 -15.21 -23.61
C ALA A 719 10.81 -16.26 -23.96
N GLU A 720 10.67 -17.28 -23.12
CA GLU A 720 9.61 -18.28 -23.19
C GLU A 720 8.47 -17.96 -22.20
N THR A 721 7.24 -18.36 -22.50
CA THR A 721 6.10 -18.15 -21.60
C THR A 721 6.07 -19.19 -20.49
N VAL A 722 5.63 -18.79 -19.29
CA VAL A 722 5.43 -19.69 -18.15
C VAL A 722 3.96 -19.69 -17.75
N GLY A 723 3.32 -20.86 -17.76
CA GLY A 723 2.00 -21.06 -17.17
C GLY A 723 0.83 -20.26 -17.78
N LEU A 724 0.94 -19.77 -19.02
CA LEU A 724 -0.02 -18.83 -19.64
C LEU A 724 -1.49 -19.24 -19.49
N ASP A 725 -2.30 -18.30 -19.02
CA ASP A 725 -3.75 -18.28 -19.22
C ASP A 725 -4.13 -16.85 -19.67
N PRO A 726 -4.67 -16.67 -20.90
CA PRO A 726 -4.97 -15.32 -21.42
C PRO A 726 -6.08 -14.61 -20.65
N ASN A 727 -6.92 -15.34 -19.92
CA ASN A 727 -8.05 -14.80 -19.16
C ASN A 727 -7.74 -14.64 -17.67
N ALA A 728 -6.47 -14.71 -17.28
CA ALA A 728 -6.07 -14.53 -15.90
C ALA A 728 -4.83 -13.65 -15.80
N MET A 729 -4.65 -13.04 -14.64
CA MET A 729 -3.43 -12.35 -14.27
C MET A 729 -2.50 -13.33 -13.56
N SER A 730 -1.22 -13.33 -13.92
CA SER A 730 -0.16 -14.04 -13.21
C SER A 730 0.91 -13.02 -12.77
N GLN A 731 1.21 -12.95 -11.47
CA GLN A 731 2.10 -11.91 -10.94
C GLN A 731 2.97 -12.35 -9.76
N ARG A 732 4.02 -11.55 -9.50
CA ARG A 732 5.07 -11.74 -8.47
C ARG A 732 5.73 -13.13 -8.51
N PRO A 733 6.33 -13.52 -9.64
CA PRO A 733 6.99 -14.81 -9.73
C PRO A 733 8.26 -14.87 -8.86
N ARG A 734 8.49 -16.01 -8.21
CA ARG A 734 9.76 -16.34 -7.53
C ARG A 734 10.29 -17.68 -8.02
N LEU A 735 11.62 -17.77 -8.11
CA LEU A 735 12.33 -19.01 -8.41
C LEU A 735 12.99 -19.59 -7.17
N GLY A 736 12.91 -20.91 -7.07
CA GLY A 736 13.69 -21.71 -6.13
C GLY A 736 14.27 -22.93 -6.83
N VAL A 737 15.17 -23.63 -6.17
CA VAL A 737 15.76 -24.86 -6.67
C VAL A 737 15.28 -26.01 -5.80
N ASP A 738 14.63 -27.02 -6.40
CA ASP A 738 14.21 -28.23 -5.70
C ASP A 738 15.44 -29.08 -5.33
N ALA A 739 15.28 -30.05 -4.42
CA ALA A 739 16.37 -30.91 -3.94
C ALA A 739 17.09 -31.73 -5.04
N ASP A 740 16.43 -31.96 -6.19
CA ASP A 740 17.01 -32.61 -7.37
C ASP A 740 17.77 -31.64 -8.29
N GLY A 741 17.82 -30.36 -7.91
CA GLY A 741 18.50 -29.29 -8.61
C GLY A 741 17.72 -28.71 -9.79
N SER A 742 16.46 -29.08 -9.97
CA SER A 742 15.57 -28.44 -10.95
C SER A 742 15.09 -27.08 -10.46
N VAL A 743 14.98 -26.12 -11.39
CA VAL A 743 14.39 -24.81 -11.09
C VAL A 743 12.87 -24.92 -11.06
N ARG A 744 12.26 -24.33 -10.05
CA ARG A 744 10.82 -24.24 -9.89
C ARG A 744 10.39 -22.78 -9.76
N ALA A 745 9.33 -22.43 -10.46
CA ALA A 745 8.64 -21.15 -10.31
C ALA A 745 7.42 -21.31 -9.38
N VAL A 746 7.16 -20.27 -8.60
CA VAL A 746 5.89 -20.03 -7.91
C VAL A 746 5.41 -18.61 -8.18
N TRP A 747 4.10 -18.41 -8.29
CA TRP A 747 3.46 -17.11 -8.51
C TRP A 747 2.05 -17.14 -7.96
N TYR A 748 1.38 -15.98 -7.88
CA TYR A 748 -0.06 -15.96 -7.63
C TYR A 748 -0.85 -15.53 -8.86
N ASP A 749 -2.06 -16.07 -8.98
CA ASP A 749 -2.81 -16.05 -10.22
C ASP A 749 -4.33 -16.02 -10.01
N SER A 750 -5.07 -15.37 -10.91
CA SER A 750 -6.51 -15.14 -10.81
C SER A 750 -7.40 -16.10 -11.61
N ARG A 751 -6.85 -17.18 -12.18
CA ARG A 751 -7.58 -18.16 -13.01
C ARG A 751 -8.58 -19.04 -12.25
N SER A 752 -8.63 -18.95 -10.92
CA SER A 752 -9.55 -19.75 -10.14
C SER A 752 -11.01 -19.38 -10.40
N THR A 753 -11.91 -20.36 -10.37
CA THR A 753 -13.35 -20.16 -10.62
C THR A 753 -14.04 -19.37 -9.51
N ASP A 754 -13.45 -19.30 -8.31
CA ASP A 754 -13.93 -18.48 -7.18
C ASP A 754 -13.38 -17.05 -7.20
N TRP A 755 -12.73 -16.66 -8.30
CA TRP A 755 -12.10 -15.37 -8.63
C TRP A 755 -10.88 -14.98 -7.79
N ARG A 756 -10.62 -15.69 -6.69
CA ARG A 756 -9.56 -15.36 -5.73
C ARG A 756 -8.19 -15.68 -6.29
N TRP A 757 -7.20 -14.93 -5.82
CA TRP A 757 -5.80 -15.19 -6.09
C TRP A 757 -5.39 -16.54 -5.49
N LYS A 758 -4.72 -17.41 -6.25
CA LYS A 758 -4.17 -18.68 -5.75
C LYS A 758 -2.71 -18.79 -6.10
N ILE A 759 -1.97 -19.55 -5.30
CA ILE A 759 -0.58 -19.88 -5.58
C ILE A 759 -0.52 -21.00 -6.62
N PHE A 760 0.30 -20.80 -7.65
CA PHE A 760 0.60 -21.80 -8.68
C PHE A 760 2.09 -22.09 -8.74
N THR A 761 2.44 -23.23 -9.34
CA THR A 761 3.81 -23.64 -9.57
C THR A 761 4.00 -24.30 -10.94
N ALA A 762 5.21 -24.20 -11.48
CA ALA A 762 5.69 -24.96 -12.62
C ALA A 762 7.18 -25.29 -12.42
N ARG A 763 7.60 -26.46 -12.90
CA ARG A 763 9.02 -26.88 -12.89
C ARG A 763 9.63 -26.72 -14.27
N ARG A 764 10.93 -26.45 -14.30
CA ARG A 764 11.71 -26.44 -15.55
C ARG A 764 12.30 -27.83 -15.79
N GLU A 765 11.90 -28.44 -16.90
CA GLU A 765 12.43 -29.70 -17.42
C GLU A 765 13.26 -29.43 -18.69
N ALA A 766 14.02 -30.40 -19.20
CA ALA A 766 14.81 -30.19 -20.43
C ALA A 766 13.95 -29.75 -21.64
N SER A 767 12.70 -30.20 -21.71
CA SER A 767 11.71 -29.90 -22.75
C SER A 767 11.04 -28.52 -22.63
N GLY A 768 11.20 -27.81 -21.50
CA GLY A 768 10.50 -26.56 -21.23
C GLY A 768 9.88 -26.53 -19.83
N TRP A 769 8.93 -25.63 -19.61
CA TRP A 769 8.16 -25.57 -18.37
C TRP A 769 7.04 -26.61 -18.34
N THR A 770 6.82 -27.24 -17.19
CA THR A 770 5.63 -28.06 -16.97
C THR A 770 4.37 -27.19 -17.00
N PRO A 771 3.18 -27.78 -17.23
CA PRO A 771 1.91 -27.08 -17.01
C PRO A 771 1.82 -26.49 -15.59
N ALA A 772 1.10 -25.38 -15.46
CA ALA A 772 0.84 -24.76 -14.17
C ALA A 772 0.00 -25.68 -13.27
N VAL A 773 0.40 -25.80 -11.99
CA VAL A 773 -0.30 -26.58 -10.97
C VAL A 773 -0.67 -25.66 -9.81
N GLN A 774 -1.95 -25.65 -9.44
CA GLN A 774 -2.43 -24.90 -8.28
C GLN A 774 -1.93 -25.55 -6.97
N LEU A 775 -1.38 -24.76 -6.07
CA LEU A 775 -0.90 -25.17 -4.75
C LEU A 775 -1.86 -24.80 -3.63
N SER A 776 -2.37 -23.56 -3.60
CA SER A 776 -3.29 -23.10 -2.55
C SER A 776 -4.74 -23.21 -2.99
N THR A 777 -5.65 -23.44 -2.04
CA THR A 777 -7.09 -23.50 -2.31
C THR A 777 -7.87 -22.48 -1.49
N ARG A 778 -7.64 -22.41 -0.17
CA ARG A 778 -8.42 -21.55 0.73
C ARG A 778 -7.96 -20.10 0.68
N GLY A 779 -8.93 -19.18 0.70
CA GLY A 779 -8.69 -17.74 0.70
C GLY A 779 -8.06 -17.22 -0.59
N ASN A 780 -7.68 -15.95 -0.59
CA ASN A 780 -6.66 -15.40 -1.44
C ASN A 780 -5.29 -15.90 -0.97
N GLY A 781 -4.44 -16.31 -1.90
CA GLY A 781 -3.03 -16.66 -1.69
C GLY A 781 -2.17 -15.77 -2.55
N THR A 782 -1.28 -14.99 -1.95
CA THR A 782 -0.48 -13.94 -2.61
C THR A 782 0.96 -13.92 -2.10
N TRP A 783 1.82 -13.16 -2.78
CA TRP A 783 3.22 -12.92 -2.38
C TRP A 783 4.03 -14.18 -2.00
N PRO A 784 4.11 -15.19 -2.88
CA PRO A 784 4.83 -16.42 -2.58
C PRO A 784 6.34 -16.21 -2.58
N ALA A 785 7.04 -16.97 -1.75
CA ALA A 785 8.47 -17.20 -1.83
C ALA A 785 8.76 -18.71 -1.74
N ILE A 786 9.92 -19.12 -2.24
CA ILE A 786 10.29 -20.54 -2.32
C ILE A 786 11.77 -20.77 -2.07
N ASP A 787 12.07 -21.82 -1.32
CA ASP A 787 13.40 -22.41 -1.27
C ASP A 787 13.32 -23.92 -1.00
N ASN A 788 14.14 -24.70 -1.69
CA ASN A 788 14.23 -26.16 -1.57
C ASN A 788 12.85 -26.87 -1.53
N GLY A 789 11.95 -26.50 -2.45
CA GLY A 789 10.60 -27.03 -2.54
C GLY A 789 9.63 -26.59 -1.44
N THR A 790 10.08 -25.83 -0.44
CA THR A 790 9.24 -25.20 0.58
C THR A 790 8.72 -23.87 0.06
N VAL A 791 7.39 -23.73 -0.02
CA VAL A 791 6.71 -22.51 -0.45
C VAL A 791 6.06 -21.85 0.75
N VAL A 792 6.34 -20.57 0.95
CA VAL A 792 5.60 -19.70 1.88
C VAL A 792 4.79 -18.68 1.10
N PHE A 793 3.62 -18.29 1.61
CA PHE A 793 2.75 -17.31 0.96
C PHE A 793 1.84 -16.63 1.98
N THR A 794 1.32 -15.45 1.61
CA THR A 794 0.37 -14.68 2.41
C THR A 794 -1.06 -15.14 2.09
N SER A 795 -1.93 -15.24 3.09
CA SER A 795 -3.33 -15.65 2.87
C SER A 795 -4.30 -15.06 3.89
N ASP A 796 -5.48 -14.67 3.40
CA ASP A 796 -6.63 -14.21 4.19
C ASP A 796 -7.56 -15.35 4.65
N ARG A 797 -7.13 -16.61 4.52
CA ARG A 797 -8.01 -17.78 4.71
C ARG A 797 -8.63 -17.93 6.10
N ALA A 798 -8.10 -17.22 7.09
CA ALA A 798 -8.62 -17.19 8.46
C ALA A 798 -9.56 -16.01 8.72
N ALA A 799 -9.73 -15.11 7.74
CA ALA A 799 -10.71 -14.04 7.81
C ALA A 799 -12.12 -14.61 8.00
N GLN A 800 -12.86 -14.01 8.94
CA GLN A 800 -14.21 -14.40 9.33
C GLN A 800 -15.28 -13.55 8.63
N ARG A 801 -14.89 -12.41 8.04
CA ARG A 801 -15.79 -11.47 7.37
C ARG A 801 -15.21 -11.02 6.02
N THR A 802 -16.09 -10.62 5.10
CA THR A 802 -15.69 -10.09 3.77
C THR A 802 -15.33 -8.60 3.78
N GLN A 803 -15.57 -7.92 4.90
CA GLN A 803 -15.28 -6.51 5.11
C GLN A 803 -14.78 -6.32 6.55
N ARG A 804 -13.88 -5.37 6.76
CA ARG A 804 -13.31 -5.02 8.07
C ARG A 804 -12.61 -6.17 8.80
N ASP A 805 -12.17 -7.16 8.04
CA ASP A 805 -11.30 -8.21 8.55
C ASP A 805 -9.97 -8.10 7.82
N HIS A 806 -8.96 -7.63 8.54
CA HIS A 806 -7.64 -7.35 8.00
C HIS A 806 -6.71 -8.56 8.09
N THR A 807 -7.25 -9.75 8.41
CA THR A 807 -6.47 -10.97 8.56
C THR A 807 -5.65 -11.25 7.30
N GLN A 808 -4.33 -11.20 7.44
CA GLN A 808 -3.36 -11.75 6.50
C GLN A 808 -2.35 -12.53 7.31
N GLU A 809 -2.14 -13.80 6.96
CA GLU A 809 -1.22 -14.67 7.68
C GLU A 809 -0.27 -15.38 6.71
N ILE A 810 0.88 -15.82 7.22
CA ILE A 810 1.86 -16.58 6.45
C ILE A 810 1.59 -18.07 6.60
N TYR A 811 1.39 -18.73 5.47
CA TYR A 811 1.20 -20.17 5.36
C TYR A 811 2.35 -20.82 4.60
N LEU A 812 2.56 -22.11 4.87
CA LEU A 812 3.63 -22.91 4.29
C LEU A 812 3.13 -24.24 3.73
N ILE A 813 3.60 -24.57 2.52
CA ILE A 813 3.45 -25.87 1.85
C ILE A 813 4.85 -26.39 1.52
N GLY A 814 5.24 -27.59 1.97
CA GLY A 814 6.58 -28.12 1.72
C GLY A 814 6.93 -29.42 2.42
#